data_AF-A0A545W3I0-F1
#
_entry.id   AF-A0A545W3I0-F1
#
_cell.length_a   1.000
_cell.length_b   1.000
_cell.length_c   1.000
_cell.angle_alpha   90.00
_cell.angle_beta   90.00
_cell.angle_gamma   90.00
#
_symmetry.space_group_name_H-M   'P 1'
#
loop_
_entity.id
_entity.type
_entity.pdbx_description
1 polymer ?
#
loop_
_entity_poly.entity_id
_entity_poly.type
_entity_poly.pdbx_seq_one_letter_code
_entity_poly.pdbx_strand_id
1 'polypeptide(L)'
;MRWTQFVTVGHALWLSCLTAAHASDSLKEVPVRRQLPPSQDGFVYRGDRRSPRELRGTGGFQPQGDGWLDHDSSFDLNRHYSSGPNGCGLDESDEPGFVFRTAYVSVTTQRSSAERYGQWLYEIRATPNILDNNDNEDEVMALGGLNWRQIRRYTRMRDTQDNRVDEAAWIDNPEYDAETYERGPNAHRCHVSTDFPGVLAGNADSDSDSDSDSDSDSDNSSNEAGGQNTQRRLYNAADIFMDRTPGIYELYGEFPPVFTQYPPREDIPGPDHPAPPEAEDAQSETPHKPNDDAWFQLTTANKVGGIMQHYANIGHELDNVFPDGEQALRDLLGSINTAACSSFTGFGSNSKRSDLAFDQKARRGTRSDVELCQNGPLNPPCTTVHVPRNKCINVPQDYKGKVSGVKAHGSTSICRFYLEEGCKGEYFEADYHGVDLYQSRPAYNDKVASLACDTAKPKAAPEHWQWTPKSQGQLCARLDQLSLEFELANNYGSGTYDKIKLDFVGAGQKPHVIVEGPSPGFKVSQDIDMVDTFGLDTVALDQIKKIRLLDELTDWSFGGDAWDLLGFKLKGRCAGSRISIFLDQFSAVGKELQAKPTAPGRFAYRRDWEVWAGDVKPAEDWNARPLCSHFHSMSVNLHIADADWAGTDNSLYAKVGEGRFLIARHPSRREVFTVDINLEKAYKTKTVPVTNVDLVGIASEGGHDAALPKEVTVYGICSGTHTALSVKQEITDWVYDATQLNLNLAPDMWVKV
;
A
#
# COMPACT_ATOMS: atom_id res chain seq x y z
N MET A 1 -31.22 -16.34 -57.66
CA MET A 1 -31.00 -17.81 -57.76
C MET A 1 -31.20 -18.42 -56.37
N ARG A 2 -31.57 -19.71 -56.25
CA ARG A 2 -31.61 -20.49 -54.97
C ARG A 2 -30.15 -20.68 -54.47
N TRP A 3 -29.76 -20.94 -53.21
CA TRP A 3 -30.24 -21.78 -52.07
C TRP A 3 -29.64 -21.16 -50.76
N THR A 4 -30.29 -20.98 -49.59
CA THR A 4 -30.75 -21.89 -48.49
C THR A 4 -29.71 -22.75 -47.73
N GLN A 5 -29.39 -22.39 -46.47
CA GLN A 5 -29.42 -23.17 -45.19
C GLN A 5 -28.88 -22.29 -44.01
N PHE A 6 -29.61 -21.98 -42.93
CA PHE A 6 -29.78 -22.70 -41.63
C PHE A 6 -28.45 -22.89 -40.85
N VAL A 7 -28.29 -22.63 -39.53
CA VAL A 7 -29.19 -22.73 -38.35
C VAL A 7 -28.90 -21.64 -37.27
N THR A 8 -29.91 -21.28 -36.45
CA THR A 8 -29.84 -20.45 -35.23
C THR A 8 -29.79 -21.26 -33.93
N VAL A 9 -29.06 -20.83 -32.89
CA VAL A 9 -29.41 -21.06 -31.46
C VAL A 9 -28.99 -19.86 -30.61
N GLY A 10 -29.82 -19.48 -29.64
CA GLY A 10 -29.50 -18.55 -28.54
C GLY A 10 -30.13 -19.03 -27.22
N HIS A 11 -30.20 -18.13 -26.22
CA HIS A 11 -30.66 -18.34 -24.83
C HIS A 11 -29.65 -19.03 -23.88
N ALA A 12 -29.71 -18.86 -22.56
CA ALA A 12 -30.14 -17.74 -21.68
C ALA A 12 -29.73 -18.09 -20.23
N LEU A 13 -29.67 -17.09 -19.33
CA LEU A 13 -29.54 -17.29 -17.88
C LEU A 13 -30.67 -18.14 -17.29
N TRP A 14 -30.43 -18.80 -16.15
CA TRP A 14 -31.33 -18.78 -14.98
C TRP A 14 -30.64 -19.26 -13.69
N LEU A 15 -31.27 -18.96 -12.54
CA LEU A 15 -30.71 -19.03 -11.18
C LEU A 15 -31.48 -20.00 -10.27
N SER A 16 -30.83 -20.37 -9.16
CA SER A 16 -31.39 -20.68 -7.83
C SER A 16 -31.95 -22.08 -7.45
N CYS A 17 -31.39 -22.58 -6.33
CA CYS A 17 -32.01 -23.26 -5.18
C CYS A 17 -32.83 -24.57 -5.33
N LEU A 18 -32.47 -25.61 -4.54
CA LEU A 18 -33.17 -25.98 -3.28
C LEU A 18 -32.63 -27.27 -2.58
N THR A 19 -32.39 -27.14 -1.26
CA THR A 19 -32.57 -28.14 -0.17
C THR A 19 -31.79 -29.47 -0.09
N ALA A 20 -31.61 -29.92 1.16
CA ALA A 20 -30.90 -31.14 1.57
C ALA A 20 -31.85 -32.22 2.14
N ALA A 21 -31.44 -33.49 2.13
CA ALA A 21 -31.40 -34.39 3.30
C ALA A 21 -31.01 -35.86 2.94
N HIS A 22 -30.03 -36.37 3.70
CA HIS A 22 -29.68 -37.76 4.01
C HIS A 22 -30.31 -38.97 3.28
N ALA A 23 -29.44 -39.83 2.72
CA ALA A 23 -29.40 -41.26 3.03
C ALA A 23 -27.99 -41.84 2.76
N SER A 24 -27.53 -42.76 3.61
CA SER A 24 -26.31 -43.55 3.45
C SER A 24 -26.51 -44.76 2.52
N ASP A 25 -25.49 -45.20 1.77
CA ASP A 25 -24.64 -46.34 2.18
C ASP A 25 -23.51 -46.71 1.19
N SER A 26 -22.57 -47.55 1.66
CA SER A 26 -21.72 -48.48 0.89
C SER A 26 -20.71 -47.94 -0.15
N LEU A 27 -19.46 -47.81 0.30
CA LEU A 27 -18.24 -47.66 -0.51
C LEU A 27 -18.06 -48.74 -1.58
N LYS A 28 -17.52 -48.35 -2.75
CA LYS A 28 -16.66 -49.20 -3.59
C LYS A 28 -15.44 -48.38 -4.01
N GLU A 29 -14.27 -48.78 -3.54
CA GLU A 29 -13.00 -48.13 -3.86
C GLU A 29 -12.62 -48.36 -5.33
N VAL A 30 -12.28 -47.27 -6.01
CA VAL A 30 -11.51 -47.28 -7.26
C VAL A 30 -10.13 -46.74 -6.91
N PRO A 31 -9.02 -47.41 -7.27
CA PRO A 31 -7.69 -47.00 -6.83
C PRO A 31 -7.29 -45.69 -7.48
N VAL A 32 -7.42 -44.59 -6.74
CA VAL A 32 -6.78 -43.32 -7.10
C VAL A 32 -5.28 -43.53 -7.03
N ARG A 33 -4.66 -43.56 -8.20
CA ARG A 33 -3.21 -43.50 -8.39
C ARG A 33 -2.68 -42.30 -7.62
N ARG A 34 -2.00 -42.52 -6.48
CA ARG A 34 -1.30 -41.45 -5.76
C ARG A 34 -0.39 -40.74 -6.73
N GLN A 35 -0.70 -39.48 -7.05
CA GLN A 35 0.33 -38.54 -7.43
C GLN A 35 1.26 -38.43 -6.22
N LEU A 36 2.55 -38.65 -6.44
CA LEU A 36 3.56 -38.25 -5.46
C LEU A 36 3.46 -36.72 -5.34
N PRO A 37 3.25 -36.17 -4.12
CA PRO A 37 3.42 -34.73 -3.94
C PRO A 37 4.90 -34.39 -4.15
N PRO A 38 5.23 -33.21 -4.71
CA PRO A 38 6.61 -32.73 -4.72
C PRO A 38 7.06 -32.54 -3.27
N SER A 39 7.99 -33.39 -2.84
CA SER A 39 8.60 -33.36 -1.52
C SER A 39 9.79 -32.41 -1.51
N GLN A 40 9.82 -31.44 -0.58
CA GLN A 40 11.01 -30.93 0.14
C GLN A 40 10.70 -29.60 0.88
N ASP A 41 9.92 -29.70 1.95
CA ASP A 41 9.88 -28.93 3.22
C ASP A 41 10.10 -27.39 3.32
N GLY A 42 10.46 -26.65 2.26
CA GLY A 42 10.71 -25.21 2.33
C GLY A 42 11.98 -24.85 3.10
N PHE A 43 13.01 -25.68 2.99
CA PHE A 43 14.35 -25.45 3.53
C PHE A 43 15.40 -25.56 2.42
N VAL A 44 16.48 -24.80 2.60
CA VAL A 44 17.69 -24.84 1.77
C VAL A 44 18.90 -25.05 2.68
N TYR A 45 20.01 -25.50 2.10
CA TYR A 45 21.20 -25.91 2.81
C TYR A 45 22.42 -25.12 2.35
N ARG A 46 23.35 -24.87 3.27
CA ARG A 46 24.64 -24.26 2.95
C ARG A 46 25.77 -24.92 3.73
N GLY A 47 26.81 -25.35 3.03
CA GLY A 47 28.09 -25.69 3.61
C GLY A 47 28.98 -24.45 3.70
N ASP A 48 29.53 -24.15 4.88
CA ASP A 48 30.42 -22.99 5.10
C ASP A 48 31.63 -23.35 5.98
N ARG A 49 32.66 -22.52 5.95
CA ARG A 49 33.84 -22.65 6.83
C ARG A 49 33.68 -21.86 8.12
N ARG A 50 32.89 -20.79 8.12
CA ARG A 50 32.56 -20.00 9.30
C ARG A 50 31.74 -20.83 10.28
N SER A 51 32.05 -20.70 11.55
CA SER A 51 31.30 -21.31 12.65
C SER A 51 29.97 -20.59 12.92
N PRO A 52 29.01 -21.27 13.59
CA PRO A 52 27.73 -20.66 13.98
C PRO A 52 27.92 -19.36 14.77
N ARG A 53 28.93 -19.30 15.65
CA ARG A 53 29.26 -18.11 16.45
C ARG A 53 29.72 -16.93 15.59
N GLU A 54 30.49 -17.16 14.54
CA GLU A 54 30.96 -16.11 13.62
C GLU A 54 29.81 -15.55 12.80
N LEU A 55 29.00 -16.40 12.17
CA LEU A 55 27.83 -15.98 11.39
C LEU A 55 26.82 -15.22 12.25
N ARG A 56 26.62 -15.67 13.49
CA ARG A 56 25.80 -14.95 14.45
C ARG A 56 26.40 -13.59 14.81
N GLY A 57 27.71 -13.48 14.98
CA GLY A 57 28.39 -12.20 15.20
C GLY A 57 28.12 -11.20 14.06
N THR A 58 28.09 -11.67 12.81
CA THR A 58 27.75 -10.87 11.62
C THR A 58 26.24 -10.76 11.33
N GLY A 59 25.38 -11.32 12.18
CA GLY A 59 23.93 -11.27 12.00
C GLY A 59 23.35 -12.17 10.91
N GLY A 60 24.16 -13.06 10.32
CA GLY A 60 23.77 -13.97 9.25
C GLY A 60 24.85 -14.17 8.19
N PHE A 61 24.45 -14.75 7.06
CA PHE A 61 25.27 -14.80 5.85
C PHE A 61 25.10 -13.50 5.07
N GLN A 62 26.09 -12.62 5.15
CA GLN A 62 26.13 -11.38 4.37
C GLN A 62 26.62 -11.62 2.93
N PRO A 63 26.19 -10.81 1.95
CA PRO A 63 26.79 -10.78 0.61
C PRO A 63 28.27 -10.38 0.66
N GLN A 64 29.04 -10.80 -0.35
CA GLN A 64 30.49 -10.58 -0.36
C GLN A 64 30.86 -9.22 -0.95
N GLY A 65 31.78 -8.53 -0.27
CA GLY A 65 32.49 -7.34 -0.76
C GLY A 65 31.89 -6.02 -0.26
N ASP A 66 32.72 -5.19 0.37
CA ASP A 66 32.29 -3.89 0.91
C ASP A 66 31.76 -2.97 -0.19
N GLY A 67 30.64 -2.32 0.07
CA GLY A 67 29.97 -1.44 -0.89
C GLY A 67 29.29 -2.15 -2.07
N TRP A 68 28.99 -3.45 -1.97
CA TRP A 68 28.28 -4.19 -3.04
C TRP A 68 27.02 -3.47 -3.55
N LEU A 69 26.32 -2.75 -2.67
CA LEU A 69 25.17 -1.90 -2.98
C LEU A 69 25.45 -0.83 -4.04
N ASP A 70 26.66 -0.27 -4.06
CA ASP A 70 27.02 0.86 -4.91
C ASP A 70 27.39 0.44 -6.34
N HIS A 71 27.45 -0.88 -6.61
CA HIS A 71 27.85 -1.46 -7.88
C HIS A 71 26.71 -2.29 -8.49
N ASP A 72 26.23 -1.91 -9.68
CA ASP A 72 25.12 -2.60 -10.34
C ASP A 72 25.44 -4.05 -10.69
N SER A 73 26.68 -4.34 -11.08
CA SER A 73 27.18 -5.69 -11.38
C SER A 73 27.24 -6.63 -10.17
N SER A 74 26.98 -6.14 -8.95
CA SER A 74 26.73 -7.00 -7.79
C SER A 74 25.39 -7.73 -7.91
N PHE A 75 24.42 -7.16 -8.63
CA PHE A 75 23.05 -7.65 -8.74
C PHE A 75 22.82 -8.50 -10.00
N ASP A 76 23.86 -8.72 -10.81
CA ASP A 76 23.88 -9.71 -11.88
C ASP A 76 24.06 -11.12 -11.28
N LEU A 77 23.00 -11.93 -11.35
CA LEU A 77 22.96 -13.29 -10.82
C LEU A 77 23.82 -14.23 -11.66
N ASN A 78 23.89 -14.04 -12.98
CA ASN A 78 24.75 -14.83 -13.86
C ASN A 78 26.23 -14.53 -13.57
N ARG A 79 26.57 -13.26 -13.31
CA ARG A 79 27.90 -12.88 -12.84
C ARG A 79 28.21 -13.54 -11.51
N HIS A 80 27.28 -13.54 -10.54
CA HIS A 80 27.48 -14.26 -9.27
C HIS A 80 27.81 -15.75 -9.51
N TYR A 81 26.95 -16.46 -10.24
CA TYR A 81 27.06 -17.89 -10.53
C TYR A 81 28.37 -18.25 -11.27
N SER A 82 28.64 -17.58 -12.41
CA SER A 82 29.82 -17.88 -13.25
C SER A 82 31.17 -17.47 -12.63
N SER A 83 31.18 -16.50 -11.72
CA SER A 83 32.42 -15.91 -11.20
C SER A 83 33.19 -16.77 -10.20
N GLY A 84 32.56 -17.76 -9.56
CA GLY A 84 33.21 -18.64 -8.60
C GLY A 84 33.79 -17.94 -7.35
N PRO A 85 34.56 -18.65 -6.50
CA PRO A 85 35.03 -18.12 -5.23
C PRO A 85 35.94 -16.89 -5.38
N ASN A 86 35.52 -15.76 -4.82
CA ASN A 86 36.18 -14.45 -4.94
C ASN A 86 36.29 -13.91 -6.38
N GLY A 87 35.41 -14.34 -7.29
CA GLY A 87 35.32 -13.79 -8.63
C GLY A 87 36.34 -14.31 -9.64
N CYS A 88 37.04 -15.41 -9.34
CA CYS A 88 38.12 -15.98 -10.16
C CYS A 88 37.73 -16.44 -11.59
N GLY A 89 36.44 -16.50 -11.92
CA GLY A 89 35.92 -16.78 -13.26
C GLY A 89 35.73 -15.53 -14.13
N LEU A 90 36.02 -14.33 -13.61
CA LEU A 90 35.85 -13.07 -14.33
C LEU A 90 37.19 -12.60 -14.91
N ASP A 91 37.17 -12.07 -16.15
CA ASP A 91 38.36 -11.54 -16.84
C ASP A 91 39.06 -10.44 -16.03
N GLU A 92 38.27 -9.64 -15.31
CA GLU A 92 38.67 -8.56 -14.40
C GLU A 92 39.35 -9.04 -13.10
N SER A 93 39.39 -10.35 -12.82
CA SER A 93 39.89 -10.88 -11.54
C SER A 93 41.41 -10.83 -11.34
N ASP A 94 42.18 -10.72 -12.44
CA ASP A 94 43.63 -10.50 -12.41
C ASP A 94 43.99 -8.99 -12.32
N GLU A 95 43.01 -8.07 -12.33
CA GLU A 95 43.29 -6.62 -12.28
C GLU A 95 43.75 -6.14 -10.89
N PRO A 96 44.81 -5.30 -10.81
CA PRO A 96 45.28 -4.74 -9.54
C PRO A 96 44.23 -3.88 -8.84
N GLY A 97 43.72 -4.37 -7.70
CA GLY A 97 42.69 -3.69 -6.92
C GLY A 97 41.26 -4.17 -7.20
N PHE A 98 41.08 -5.20 -8.04
CA PHE A 98 39.81 -5.90 -8.16
C PHE A 98 39.34 -6.41 -6.79
N VAL A 99 38.07 -6.15 -6.48
CA VAL A 99 37.38 -6.67 -5.30
C VAL A 99 36.07 -7.24 -5.77
N PHE A 100 35.93 -8.56 -5.70
CA PHE A 100 34.69 -9.23 -6.03
C PHE A 100 33.58 -8.77 -5.10
N ARG A 101 32.48 -8.30 -5.71
CA ARG A 101 31.25 -7.85 -5.06
C ARG A 101 30.07 -8.57 -5.67
N THR A 102 29.14 -8.96 -4.82
CA THR A 102 27.87 -9.59 -5.18
C THR A 102 26.81 -9.25 -4.15
N ALA A 103 25.55 -9.19 -4.60
CA ALA A 103 24.36 -9.04 -3.77
C ALA A 103 23.85 -10.39 -3.25
N TYR A 104 24.40 -11.51 -3.72
CA TYR A 104 23.85 -12.84 -3.50
C TYR A 104 24.68 -13.69 -2.54
N VAL A 105 24.00 -14.62 -1.87
CA VAL A 105 24.62 -15.73 -1.13
C VAL A 105 24.08 -17.05 -1.68
N SER A 106 24.97 -17.87 -2.24
CA SER A 106 24.66 -19.23 -2.69
C SER A 106 24.16 -20.12 -1.55
N VAL A 107 23.07 -20.83 -1.81
CA VAL A 107 22.59 -21.99 -1.03
C VAL A 107 22.11 -23.05 -2.01
N THR A 108 21.67 -24.21 -1.54
CA THR A 108 21.16 -25.26 -2.43
C THR A 108 19.93 -25.94 -1.85
N THR A 109 19.02 -26.36 -2.72
CA THR A 109 17.84 -27.16 -2.35
C THR A 109 18.25 -28.57 -1.90
N GLN A 110 19.35 -29.12 -2.43
CA GLN A 110 19.86 -30.44 -2.09
C GLN A 110 20.97 -30.39 -1.03
N ARG A 111 20.70 -30.98 0.13
CA ARG A 111 21.68 -31.12 1.21
C ARG A 111 22.98 -31.81 0.78
N SER A 112 22.90 -32.84 -0.06
CA SER A 112 24.08 -33.56 -0.61
C SER A 112 25.03 -32.67 -1.41
N SER A 113 24.52 -31.59 -2.02
CA SER A 113 25.34 -30.59 -2.70
C SER A 113 26.01 -29.67 -1.68
N ALA A 114 25.28 -29.22 -0.65
CA ALA A 114 25.83 -28.40 0.44
C ALA A 114 26.93 -29.10 1.26
N GLU A 115 26.80 -30.42 1.50
CA GLU A 115 27.77 -31.22 2.25
C GLU A 115 29.17 -31.24 1.62
N ARG A 116 29.33 -30.84 0.34
CA ARG A 116 30.64 -30.76 -0.33
C ARG A 116 31.48 -29.55 0.11
N TYR A 117 30.89 -28.57 0.81
CA TYR A 117 31.52 -27.28 1.08
C TYR A 117 31.77 -27.04 2.58
N GLY A 118 33.01 -26.72 2.95
CA GLY A 118 33.35 -26.28 4.31
C GLY A 118 33.31 -27.37 5.38
N GLN A 119 33.11 -26.94 6.63
CA GLN A 119 33.12 -27.77 7.86
C GLN A 119 31.81 -27.70 8.65
N TRP A 120 30.93 -26.76 8.34
CA TRP A 120 29.64 -26.58 8.99
C TRP A 120 28.53 -26.66 7.94
N LEU A 121 27.51 -27.48 8.21
CA LEU A 121 26.30 -27.50 7.42
C LEU A 121 25.20 -26.73 8.17
N TYR A 122 24.49 -25.88 7.43
CA TYR A 122 23.37 -25.07 7.92
C TYR A 122 22.09 -25.46 7.19
N GLU A 123 20.99 -25.60 7.93
CA GLU A 123 19.62 -25.73 7.41
C GLU A 123 18.88 -24.41 7.63
N ILE A 124 18.33 -23.85 6.56
CA ILE A 124 17.88 -22.46 6.49
C ILE A 124 16.47 -22.43 5.89
N ARG A 125 15.53 -21.68 6.49
CA ARG A 125 14.18 -21.56 5.93
C ARG A 125 14.24 -20.85 4.58
N ALA A 126 13.60 -21.41 3.55
CA ALA A 126 13.45 -20.72 2.28
C ALA A 126 12.51 -19.51 2.41
N THR A 127 12.88 -18.39 1.79
CA THR A 127 12.09 -17.15 1.72
C THR A 127 12.14 -16.61 0.30
N PRO A 128 11.17 -15.79 -0.17
CA PRO A 128 11.08 -15.48 -1.59
C PRO A 128 12.24 -14.63 -2.16
N ASN A 129 13.15 -14.11 -1.33
CA ASN A 129 14.41 -13.50 -1.78
C ASN A 129 15.47 -14.53 -2.21
N ILE A 130 15.24 -15.83 -2.01
CA ILE A 130 16.08 -16.90 -2.53
C ILE A 130 15.58 -17.24 -3.93
N LEU A 131 16.41 -16.99 -4.94
CA LEU A 131 16.05 -17.08 -6.35
C LEU A 131 16.56 -18.38 -6.97
N ASP A 132 15.72 -19.05 -7.75
CA ASP A 132 16.05 -20.22 -8.54
C ASP A 132 15.92 -19.88 -10.03
N ASN A 133 17.06 -19.64 -10.69
CA ASN A 133 17.11 -19.36 -12.12
C ASN A 133 17.00 -20.63 -12.99
N ASN A 134 16.73 -21.79 -12.39
CA ASN A 134 16.62 -23.10 -13.04
C ASN A 134 17.93 -23.53 -13.73
N ASP A 135 19.08 -23.20 -13.13
CA ASP A 135 20.37 -23.79 -13.48
C ASP A 135 20.47 -25.26 -13.00
N ASN A 136 21.28 -26.07 -13.69
CA ASN A 136 21.29 -27.54 -13.54
C ASN A 136 21.91 -28.08 -12.23
N GLU A 137 22.30 -27.24 -11.26
CA GLU A 137 23.19 -27.62 -10.15
C GLU A 137 22.56 -27.60 -8.74
N ASP A 138 21.22 -27.51 -8.65
CA ASP A 138 20.46 -27.36 -7.38
C ASP A 138 20.85 -26.10 -6.56
N GLU A 139 21.66 -25.20 -7.11
CA GLU A 139 22.11 -23.96 -6.49
C GLU A 139 21.04 -22.87 -6.66
N VAL A 140 20.78 -22.13 -5.59
CA VAL A 140 19.81 -21.03 -5.56
C VAL A 140 20.40 -19.85 -4.78
N MET A 141 20.04 -18.63 -5.16
CA MET A 141 20.79 -17.42 -4.80
C MET A 141 19.98 -16.52 -3.87
N ALA A 142 20.39 -16.39 -2.61
CA ALA A 142 19.75 -15.51 -1.65
C ALA A 142 20.14 -14.04 -1.89
N LEU A 143 19.25 -13.29 -2.55
CA LEU A 143 19.39 -11.86 -2.78
C LEU A 143 19.40 -11.08 -1.45
N GLY A 144 20.43 -10.26 -1.25
CA GLY A 144 20.72 -9.56 0.02
C GLY A 144 21.39 -10.43 1.08
N GLY A 145 21.51 -11.74 0.90
CA GLY A 145 21.99 -12.68 1.91
C GLY A 145 20.88 -13.20 2.83
N LEU A 146 21.25 -13.77 3.98
CA LEU A 146 20.36 -14.56 4.84
C LEU A 146 20.53 -14.18 6.33
N ASN A 147 19.42 -13.88 7.00
CA ASN A 147 19.43 -13.45 8.40
C ASN A 147 19.79 -14.61 9.36
N TRP A 148 20.50 -14.34 10.46
CA TRP A 148 20.84 -15.34 11.48
C TRP A 148 19.60 -16.06 12.03
N ARG A 149 18.50 -15.33 12.24
CA ARG A 149 17.23 -15.88 12.75
C ARG A 149 16.45 -16.72 11.73
N GLN A 150 16.90 -16.78 10.48
CA GLN A 150 16.36 -17.62 9.40
C GLN A 150 17.02 -19.01 9.35
N ILE A 151 18.20 -19.15 9.97
CA ILE A 151 18.92 -20.41 10.13
C ILE A 151 18.22 -21.21 11.23
N ARG A 152 17.67 -22.37 10.89
CA ARG A 152 16.93 -23.23 11.83
C ARG A 152 17.85 -24.04 12.73
N ARG A 153 18.88 -24.65 12.14
CA ARG A 153 19.83 -25.52 12.83
C ARG A 153 21.14 -25.67 12.05
N TYR A 154 22.18 -26.15 12.72
CA TYR A 154 23.50 -26.35 12.15
C TYR A 154 24.21 -27.56 12.75
N THR A 155 25.19 -28.12 12.05
CA THR A 155 25.98 -29.28 12.49
C THR A 155 27.42 -29.18 11.99
N ARG A 156 28.38 -29.69 12.76
CA ARG A 156 29.78 -29.78 12.32
C ARG A 156 29.97 -31.07 11.53
N MET A 157 30.37 -30.93 10.28
CA MET A 157 30.62 -32.06 9.40
C MET A 157 31.91 -32.79 9.77
N ARG A 158 31.87 -34.12 9.66
CA ARG A 158 33.02 -35.02 9.74
C ARG A 158 33.96 -34.78 8.54
N ASP A 159 35.23 -35.14 8.70
CA ASP A 159 36.28 -35.01 7.67
C ASP A 159 36.37 -36.25 6.75
N THR A 160 35.31 -37.06 6.74
CA THR A 160 35.14 -38.20 5.82
C THR A 160 34.64 -37.72 4.46
N GLN A 161 34.84 -38.52 3.40
CA GLN A 161 34.24 -38.22 2.09
C GLN A 161 32.76 -38.62 2.02
N ASP A 162 32.40 -39.74 2.65
CA ASP A 162 31.02 -40.22 2.75
C ASP A 162 30.39 -39.85 4.10
N ASN A 163 29.05 -39.66 4.07
CA ASN A 163 28.19 -39.41 5.24
C ASN A 163 28.77 -38.37 6.21
N ARG A 164 29.07 -37.17 5.68
CA ARG A 164 29.74 -36.09 6.42
C ARG A 164 28.93 -35.57 7.60
N VAL A 165 27.61 -35.69 7.53
CA VAL A 165 26.71 -35.23 8.58
C VAL A 165 26.26 -36.37 9.46
N ASP A 166 26.49 -36.20 10.76
CA ASP A 166 25.85 -36.98 11.80
C ASP A 166 24.48 -36.37 12.12
N GLU A 167 23.41 -37.11 11.84
CA GLU A 167 22.03 -36.67 12.08
C GLU A 167 21.71 -36.47 13.57
N ALA A 168 22.47 -37.10 14.48
CA ALA A 168 22.33 -36.87 15.91
C ALA A 168 23.09 -35.62 16.39
N ALA A 169 23.99 -35.05 15.57
CA ALA A 169 24.82 -33.89 15.91
C ALA A 169 24.24 -32.54 15.48
N TRP A 170 23.01 -32.49 14.95
CA TRP A 170 22.32 -31.23 14.69
C TRP A 170 22.05 -30.46 15.99
N ILE A 171 22.44 -29.18 15.98
CA ILE A 171 22.19 -28.21 17.04
C ILE A 171 21.14 -27.22 16.52
N ASP A 172 19.98 -27.19 17.16
CA ASP A 172 18.95 -26.19 16.87
C ASP A 172 19.46 -24.79 17.24
N ASN A 173 19.21 -23.81 16.35
CA ASN A 173 19.56 -22.42 16.63
C ASN A 173 18.57 -21.86 17.67
N PRO A 174 19.02 -21.48 18.88
CA PRO A 174 18.12 -21.00 19.94
C PRO A 174 17.47 -19.64 19.64
N GLU A 175 17.87 -18.98 18.55
CA GLU A 175 17.37 -17.66 18.14
C GLU A 175 16.59 -17.69 16.81
N TYR A 176 16.38 -18.89 16.23
CA TYR A 176 15.54 -19.11 15.04
C TYR A 176 14.11 -18.60 15.25
N ASP A 177 13.61 -17.78 14.32
CA ASP A 177 12.28 -17.19 14.43
C ASP A 177 11.18 -18.09 13.85
N ALA A 178 10.89 -19.19 14.56
CA ALA A 178 9.81 -20.10 14.19
C ALA A 178 8.39 -19.46 14.26
N GLU A 179 8.22 -18.28 14.86
CA GLU A 179 6.96 -17.53 14.69
C GLU A 179 6.93 -16.91 13.30
N THR A 180 7.94 -16.14 12.91
CA THR A 180 8.01 -15.49 11.58
C THR A 180 8.00 -16.52 10.43
N TYR A 181 8.84 -17.56 10.53
CA TYR A 181 9.17 -18.46 9.41
C TYR A 181 8.29 -19.71 9.25
N GLU A 182 7.56 -20.12 10.29
CA GLU A 182 6.77 -21.38 10.27
C GLU A 182 5.31 -21.23 10.72
N ARG A 183 5.01 -20.27 11.61
CA ARG A 183 3.69 -20.19 12.28
C ARG A 183 2.93 -18.87 12.05
N GLY A 184 3.61 -17.86 11.56
CA GLY A 184 3.08 -16.51 11.31
C GLY A 184 2.22 -16.43 10.06
N PRO A 185 1.52 -15.29 9.84
CA PRO A 185 0.58 -15.13 8.73
C PRO A 185 1.23 -15.32 7.36
N ASN A 186 2.52 -14.97 7.21
CA ASN A 186 3.26 -15.09 5.96
C ASN A 186 4.11 -16.36 5.84
N ALA A 187 4.11 -17.27 6.82
CA ALA A 187 4.92 -18.51 6.78
C ALA A 187 4.55 -19.45 5.60
N HIS A 188 3.31 -19.35 5.09
CA HIS A 188 2.87 -20.05 3.87
C HIS A 188 3.55 -19.56 2.59
N ARG A 189 4.31 -18.46 2.67
CA ARG A 189 5.12 -17.86 1.59
C ARG A 189 6.60 -18.20 1.70
N CYS A 190 7.01 -19.00 2.68
CA CYS A 190 8.39 -19.51 2.79
C CYS A 190 8.67 -20.57 1.72
N HIS A 191 9.17 -20.13 0.56
CA HIS A 191 9.60 -20.94 -0.57
C HIS A 191 10.74 -20.24 -1.30
N VAL A 192 11.45 -20.98 -2.16
CA VAL A 192 12.38 -20.43 -3.14
C VAL A 192 11.56 -19.84 -4.30
N SER A 193 11.91 -18.65 -4.77
CA SER A 193 11.19 -18.00 -5.88
C SER A 193 11.79 -18.39 -7.23
N THR A 194 10.95 -18.95 -8.10
CA THR A 194 11.22 -19.16 -9.53
C THR A 194 10.63 -18.04 -10.40
N ASP A 195 10.00 -17.04 -9.78
CA ASP A 195 9.37 -15.88 -10.45
C ASP A 195 10.05 -14.61 -9.92
N PHE A 196 10.95 -14.03 -10.73
CA PHE A 196 11.72 -12.83 -10.43
C PHE A 196 12.15 -12.15 -11.74
N PRO A 197 12.58 -10.87 -11.73
CA PRO A 197 12.90 -10.15 -12.95
C PRO A 197 14.03 -10.81 -13.76
N GLY A 198 13.73 -11.20 -15.01
CA GLY A 198 14.67 -11.90 -15.88
C GLY A 198 15.98 -11.16 -16.13
N VAL A 199 15.97 -9.82 -16.05
CA VAL A 199 17.16 -8.95 -16.10
C VAL A 199 18.20 -9.29 -15.04
N LEU A 200 17.80 -9.76 -13.85
CA LEU A 200 18.74 -10.21 -12.81
C LEU A 200 19.51 -11.46 -13.25
N ALA A 201 18.85 -12.37 -13.98
CA ALA A 201 19.45 -13.54 -14.63
C ALA A 201 20.01 -13.22 -16.03
N GLY A 202 20.46 -11.98 -16.26
CA GLY A 202 21.12 -11.54 -17.49
C GLY A 202 20.27 -11.57 -18.77
N ASN A 203 18.96 -11.83 -18.68
CA ASN A 203 18.09 -11.79 -19.86
C ASN A 203 17.92 -10.33 -20.31
N ALA A 204 18.16 -10.07 -21.59
CA ALA A 204 17.75 -8.81 -22.20
C ALA A 204 16.21 -8.78 -22.26
N ASP A 205 15.62 -7.63 -21.93
CA ASP A 205 14.16 -7.47 -22.03
C ASP A 205 13.76 -7.60 -23.50
N SER A 206 13.05 -8.67 -23.86
CA SER A 206 12.71 -9.00 -25.25
C SER A 206 11.56 -8.17 -25.83
N ASP A 207 11.16 -7.10 -25.15
CA ASP A 207 9.94 -6.33 -25.43
C ASP A 207 10.24 -5.00 -26.12
N SER A 208 10.71 -5.07 -27.38
CA SER A 208 10.42 -4.04 -28.38
C SER A 208 10.59 -4.57 -29.82
N ASP A 209 9.61 -5.33 -30.30
CA ASP A 209 9.46 -5.60 -31.75
C ASP A 209 8.77 -4.41 -32.47
N SER A 210 9.29 -4.07 -33.66
CA SER A 210 8.69 -3.21 -34.73
C SER A 210 8.40 -1.73 -34.38
N ASP A 211 8.87 -0.72 -35.14
CA ASP A 211 8.93 -0.64 -36.60
C ASP A 211 10.00 0.35 -37.17
N SER A 212 10.42 0.08 -38.43
CA SER A 212 10.88 1.04 -39.47
C SER A 212 12.27 1.70 -39.39
N ASP A 213 13.26 1.02 -39.98
CA ASP A 213 14.20 1.50 -41.03
C ASP A 213 14.73 2.97 -41.03
N SER A 214 16.05 3.12 -40.87
CA SER A 214 16.89 3.95 -41.77
C SER A 214 18.38 3.63 -41.59
N ASP A 215 19.07 3.35 -42.70
CA ASP A 215 20.53 3.26 -42.73
C ASP A 215 21.20 4.63 -42.40
N SER A 216 22.35 4.60 -41.74
CA SER A 216 23.58 5.33 -42.12
C SER A 216 24.59 5.35 -40.95
N ASP A 217 25.70 4.64 -41.20
CA ASP A 217 27.08 4.99 -40.86
C ASP A 217 27.52 5.36 -39.43
N SER A 218 28.63 4.75 -39.08
CA SER A 218 29.59 5.13 -38.06
C SER A 218 29.77 6.65 -37.88
N ASP A 219 29.75 7.11 -36.63
CA ASP A 219 30.99 7.66 -36.09
C ASP A 219 31.10 7.59 -34.55
N ASN A 220 32.34 7.41 -34.11
CA ASN A 220 32.71 7.32 -32.70
C ASN A 220 32.84 8.73 -32.09
N SER A 221 31.90 9.14 -31.22
CA SER A 221 32.17 10.25 -30.31
C SER A 221 31.48 10.11 -28.95
N SER A 222 32.29 10.22 -27.90
CA SER A 222 31.87 10.34 -26.51
C SER A 222 31.01 11.58 -26.28
N ASN A 223 29.74 11.39 -25.92
CA ASN A 223 28.91 12.42 -25.31
C ASN A 223 28.20 11.87 -24.06
N GLU A 224 28.94 11.84 -22.95
CA GLU A 224 28.40 11.60 -21.62
C GLU A 224 27.47 12.76 -21.20
N ALA A 225 26.18 12.65 -21.52
CA ALA A 225 25.15 13.60 -21.08
C ALA A 225 23.80 12.96 -20.71
N GLY A 226 23.74 11.62 -20.61
CA GLY A 226 22.55 10.85 -20.17
C GLY A 226 22.71 10.20 -18.79
N GLY A 227 23.62 10.73 -17.96
CA GLY A 227 24.13 10.06 -16.77
C GLY A 227 23.15 10.05 -15.59
N GLN A 228 22.51 8.90 -15.34
CA GLN A 228 22.53 8.18 -14.06
C GLN A 228 21.58 6.97 -14.07
N ASN A 229 20.46 7.03 -14.79
CA ASN A 229 19.37 6.05 -14.61
C ASN A 229 19.72 4.65 -15.14
N THR A 230 20.45 4.54 -16.25
CA THR A 230 20.98 3.26 -16.77
C THR A 230 22.01 2.59 -15.86
N GLN A 231 22.63 3.34 -14.95
CA GLN A 231 23.80 2.91 -14.18
C GLN A 231 23.47 2.06 -12.94
N ARG A 232 22.18 1.75 -12.68
CA ARG A 232 21.73 0.82 -11.63
C ARG A 232 20.54 -0.07 -12.07
N ARG A 233 20.50 -0.53 -13.32
CA ARG A 233 19.36 -1.30 -13.85
C ARG A 233 19.09 -2.58 -13.04
N LEU A 234 20.15 -3.29 -12.64
CA LEU A 234 20.05 -4.55 -11.90
C LEU A 234 19.67 -4.32 -10.43
N TYR A 235 20.28 -3.34 -9.77
CA TYR A 235 19.86 -2.90 -8.42
C TYR A 235 18.37 -2.59 -8.39
N ASN A 236 17.88 -1.83 -9.38
CA ASN A 236 16.47 -1.42 -9.42
C ASN A 236 15.54 -2.63 -9.54
N ALA A 237 15.88 -3.59 -10.40
CA ALA A 237 15.10 -4.81 -10.56
C ALA A 237 15.06 -5.63 -9.26
N ALA A 238 16.19 -5.74 -8.56
CA ALA A 238 16.28 -6.38 -7.25
C ALA A 238 15.45 -5.66 -6.18
N ASP A 239 15.57 -4.33 -6.09
CA ASP A 239 14.86 -3.47 -5.13
C ASP A 239 13.33 -3.56 -5.35
N ILE A 240 12.88 -3.40 -6.60
CA ILE A 240 11.47 -3.55 -7.01
C ILE A 240 10.96 -4.96 -6.71
N PHE A 241 11.76 -6.01 -6.97
CA PHE A 241 11.37 -7.38 -6.67
C PHE A 241 11.17 -7.59 -5.16
N MET A 242 12.08 -7.09 -4.33
CA MET A 242 12.02 -7.22 -2.86
C MET A 242 10.83 -6.43 -2.28
N ASP A 243 10.47 -5.29 -2.86
CA ASP A 243 9.36 -4.41 -2.45
C ASP A 243 7.97 -4.81 -3.01
N ARG A 244 7.91 -5.49 -4.16
CA ARG A 244 6.65 -5.92 -4.78
C ARG A 244 6.24 -7.37 -4.46
N THR A 245 7.19 -8.25 -4.14
CA THR A 245 6.88 -9.67 -3.87
C THR A 245 6.17 -9.84 -2.53
N PRO A 246 4.89 -10.27 -2.51
CA PRO A 246 4.11 -10.26 -1.28
C PRO A 246 4.69 -11.19 -0.22
N GLY A 247 4.91 -10.67 0.98
CA GLY A 247 5.48 -11.38 2.12
C GLY A 247 7.01 -11.30 2.26
N ILE A 248 7.76 -10.71 1.32
CA ILE A 248 9.20 -10.51 1.50
C ILE A 248 9.46 -9.58 2.70
N TYR A 249 8.82 -8.41 2.76
CA TYR A 249 9.06 -7.45 3.85
C TYR A 249 8.86 -8.07 5.24
N GLU A 250 7.80 -8.84 5.46
CA GLU A 250 7.51 -9.44 6.77
C GLU A 250 8.35 -10.68 7.10
N LEU A 251 8.95 -11.35 6.11
CA LEU A 251 9.83 -12.51 6.31
C LEU A 251 11.32 -12.14 6.35
N TYR A 252 11.70 -11.10 5.62
CA TYR A 252 13.09 -10.72 5.37
C TYR A 252 13.49 -9.38 6.01
N GLY A 253 12.55 -8.43 6.06
CA GLY A 253 12.78 -7.05 6.47
C GLY A 253 13.00 -6.10 5.28
N GLU A 254 13.59 -4.95 5.58
CA GLU A 254 13.98 -3.95 4.58
C GLU A 254 15.07 -4.46 3.63
N PHE A 255 15.04 -3.98 2.40
CA PHE A 255 16.11 -4.15 1.42
C PHE A 255 16.66 -2.76 1.05
N PRO A 256 17.98 -2.55 1.03
CA PRO A 256 19.04 -3.45 1.48
C PRO A 256 18.96 -3.85 2.97
N PRO A 257 19.37 -5.08 3.34
CA PRO A 257 19.25 -5.58 4.70
C PRO A 257 20.23 -4.95 5.68
N VAL A 258 19.73 -4.55 6.84
CA VAL A 258 20.53 -4.15 8.00
C VAL A 258 20.71 -5.34 8.94
N PHE A 259 21.83 -6.05 8.78
CA PHE A 259 22.14 -7.22 9.61
C PHE A 259 22.32 -6.85 11.10
N THR A 260 21.45 -7.41 11.94
CA THR A 260 21.55 -7.26 13.41
C THR A 260 22.78 -8.02 13.92
N GLN A 261 23.78 -7.31 14.45
CA GLN A 261 24.92 -7.95 15.10
C GLN A 261 24.55 -8.41 16.52
N TYR A 262 24.93 -9.63 16.89
CA TYR A 262 24.58 -10.23 18.18
C TYR A 262 25.80 -10.33 19.11
N PRO A 263 25.71 -9.92 20.39
CA PRO A 263 26.81 -10.05 21.36
C PRO A 263 27.30 -11.50 21.52
N PRO A 264 28.60 -11.78 21.70
CA PRO A 264 29.13 -13.15 21.76
C PRO A 264 28.39 -14.07 22.76
N ARG A 265 28.20 -15.33 22.35
CA ARG A 265 27.56 -16.39 23.14
C ARG A 265 28.44 -17.63 23.14
N GLU A 266 28.79 -18.11 24.34
CA GLU A 266 29.66 -19.29 24.50
C GLU A 266 28.94 -20.61 24.25
N ASP A 267 27.62 -20.64 24.43
CA ASP A 267 26.76 -21.81 24.16
C ASP A 267 26.55 -22.08 22.67
N ILE A 268 26.98 -21.17 21.80
CA ILE A 268 26.94 -21.33 20.34
C ILE A 268 28.34 -21.71 19.85
N PRO A 269 28.50 -22.80 19.08
CA PRO A 269 29.80 -23.30 18.65
C PRO A 269 30.65 -22.27 17.91
N GLY A 270 31.87 -22.07 18.42
CA GLY A 270 32.93 -21.31 17.75
C GLY A 270 33.79 -22.19 16.82
N PRO A 271 34.85 -21.62 16.20
CA PRO A 271 35.72 -22.35 15.30
C PRO A 271 36.46 -23.52 15.97
N ASP A 272 36.77 -23.39 17.26
CA ASP A 272 37.50 -24.40 18.04
C ASP A 272 36.60 -25.53 18.60
N HIS A 273 35.28 -25.50 18.36
CA HIS A 273 34.35 -26.49 18.92
C HIS A 273 34.65 -27.89 18.33
N PRO A 274 35.01 -28.91 19.14
CA PRO A 274 35.42 -30.22 18.63
C PRO A 274 34.34 -30.88 17.76
N ALA A 275 34.78 -31.74 16.84
CA ALA A 275 33.87 -32.63 16.12
C ALA A 275 33.27 -33.68 17.08
N PRO A 276 32.14 -34.34 16.73
CA PRO A 276 31.57 -35.39 17.56
C PRO A 276 32.61 -36.50 17.89
N PRO A 277 32.68 -36.98 19.15
CA PRO A 277 33.81 -37.80 19.64
C PRO A 277 33.95 -39.19 19.01
N GLU A 278 33.00 -39.64 18.19
CA GLU A 278 33.15 -40.88 17.39
C GLU A 278 34.27 -40.82 16.34
N ALA A 279 34.90 -39.66 16.13
CA ALA A 279 36.05 -39.50 15.25
C ALA A 279 37.40 -39.87 15.89
N GLU A 280 37.52 -39.94 17.23
CA GLU A 280 38.80 -40.20 17.91
C GLU A 280 39.13 -41.69 18.07
N ASP A 281 38.11 -42.57 18.16
CA ASP A 281 38.29 -44.02 18.34
C ASP A 281 38.95 -44.74 17.13
N ALA A 282 39.19 -44.03 16.03
CA ALA A 282 39.91 -44.53 14.85
C ALA A 282 41.44 -44.24 14.86
N GLN A 283 41.98 -43.53 15.86
CA GLN A 283 43.40 -43.13 15.90
C GLN A 283 44.23 -43.76 17.04
N SER A 284 43.82 -44.93 17.58
CA SER A 284 44.57 -45.63 18.62
C SER A 284 45.77 -46.48 18.11
N GLU A 285 46.56 -45.99 17.15
CA GLU A 285 47.89 -46.54 16.84
C GLU A 285 49.00 -45.49 16.89
N THR A 286 49.73 -45.53 18.01
CA THR A 286 51.04 -44.93 18.39
C THR A 286 51.70 -43.82 17.55
N PRO A 287 52.24 -42.78 18.21
CA PRO A 287 52.92 -41.68 17.52
C PRO A 287 54.31 -42.07 16.99
N HIS A 288 54.55 -41.79 15.70
CA HIS A 288 55.90 -41.64 15.16
C HIS A 288 56.31 -40.17 15.13
N LYS A 289 57.58 -39.91 15.44
CA LYS A 289 58.14 -38.56 15.61
C LYS A 289 58.10 -37.77 14.30
N PRO A 290 57.93 -36.43 14.36
CA PRO A 290 58.13 -35.59 13.19
C PRO A 290 59.61 -35.59 12.78
N ASN A 291 59.87 -35.64 11.47
CA ASN A 291 61.14 -35.16 10.93
C ASN A 291 61.02 -33.65 10.69
N ASP A 292 62.03 -32.91 11.12
CA ASP A 292 62.21 -31.50 10.78
C ASP A 292 62.51 -31.39 9.27
N ASP A 293 61.54 -30.96 8.45
CA ASP A 293 61.76 -30.34 7.11
C ASP A 293 60.49 -29.80 6.41
N ALA A 294 59.34 -29.70 7.11
CA ALA A 294 58.03 -29.39 6.50
C ALA A 294 57.50 -27.95 6.71
N TRP A 295 58.38 -26.95 6.83
CA TRP A 295 57.99 -25.54 7.09
C TRP A 295 57.89 -24.63 5.84
N PHE A 296 57.85 -25.18 4.62
CA PHE A 296 57.86 -24.37 3.39
C PHE A 296 57.02 -24.87 2.20
N GLN A 297 55.90 -25.57 2.43
CA GLN A 297 54.88 -25.79 1.37
C GLN A 297 53.45 -25.68 1.90
N LEU A 298 52.98 -24.45 2.12
CA LEU A 298 51.56 -24.19 2.46
C LEU A 298 50.99 -22.97 1.72
N THR A 299 51.31 -22.80 0.43
CA THR A 299 50.79 -21.71 -0.41
C THR A 299 50.38 -22.11 -1.84
N THR A 300 50.54 -23.37 -2.28
CA THR A 300 50.37 -23.72 -3.72
C THR A 300 49.46 -24.93 -4.03
N ALA A 301 48.73 -25.46 -3.04
CA ALA A 301 47.91 -26.67 -3.21
C ALA A 301 46.47 -26.44 -3.75
N ASN A 302 46.02 -25.19 -3.92
CA ASN A 302 44.61 -24.87 -4.25
C ASN A 302 44.31 -24.59 -5.73
N LYS A 303 45.27 -24.68 -6.66
CA LYS A 303 45.03 -24.47 -8.12
C LYS A 303 44.97 -25.75 -8.97
N VAL A 304 45.30 -26.93 -8.42
CA VAL A 304 45.33 -28.19 -9.21
C VAL A 304 44.16 -29.13 -8.92
N GLY A 305 43.68 -29.20 -7.67
CA GLY A 305 42.60 -30.11 -7.27
C GLY A 305 41.28 -29.88 -8.03
N GLY A 306 40.84 -28.63 -8.17
CA GLY A 306 39.63 -28.30 -8.94
C GLY A 306 39.75 -28.61 -10.44
N ILE A 307 40.94 -28.40 -11.02
CA ILE A 307 41.19 -28.68 -12.44
C ILE A 307 41.17 -30.19 -12.71
N MET A 308 41.73 -31.02 -11.82
CA MET A 308 41.65 -32.48 -11.97
C MET A 308 40.23 -33.03 -11.84
N GLN A 309 39.38 -32.46 -10.98
CA GLN A 309 37.99 -32.90 -10.86
C GLN A 309 37.17 -32.58 -12.12
N HIS A 310 37.43 -31.44 -12.78
CA HIS A 310 36.82 -31.09 -14.07
C HIS A 310 37.19 -32.10 -15.17
N TYR A 311 38.46 -32.52 -15.26
CA TYR A 311 38.88 -33.56 -16.22
C TYR A 311 38.39 -34.97 -15.88
N ALA A 312 38.17 -35.29 -14.59
CA ALA A 312 37.59 -36.57 -14.19
C ALA A 312 36.13 -36.71 -14.68
N ASN A 313 35.36 -35.62 -14.66
CA ASN A 313 33.99 -35.61 -15.15
C ASN A 313 33.92 -35.77 -16.69
N ILE A 314 34.86 -35.18 -17.44
CA ILE A 314 35.01 -35.40 -18.90
C ILE A 314 35.32 -36.88 -19.21
N GLY A 315 36.02 -37.58 -18.31
CA GLY A 315 36.27 -39.02 -18.45
C GLY A 315 34.99 -39.86 -18.56
N HIS A 316 33.89 -39.41 -17.95
CA HIS A 316 32.61 -40.13 -17.97
C HIS A 316 31.86 -40.02 -19.32
N GLU A 317 32.25 -39.10 -20.21
CA GLU A 317 31.77 -39.03 -21.59
C GLU A 317 32.63 -39.85 -22.58
N LEU A 318 33.89 -40.16 -22.20
CA LEU A 318 34.84 -40.89 -23.07
C LEU A 318 34.58 -42.40 -23.18
N ASP A 319 33.73 -42.98 -22.33
CA ASP A 319 33.33 -44.41 -22.42
C ASP A 319 32.54 -44.73 -23.72
N ASN A 320 32.06 -43.72 -24.44
CA ASN A 320 31.53 -43.89 -25.80
C ASN A 320 32.62 -44.13 -26.87
N VAL A 321 33.91 -44.06 -26.51
CA VAL A 321 35.05 -44.08 -27.45
C VAL A 321 36.00 -45.27 -27.24
N PHE A 322 36.06 -45.87 -26.05
CA PHE A 322 36.98 -46.98 -25.73
C PHE A 322 36.31 -48.16 -25.01
N PRO A 323 36.04 -49.29 -25.69
CA PRO A 323 35.59 -50.52 -25.03
C PRO A 323 36.75 -51.28 -24.36
N ASP A 324 36.44 -51.99 -23.26
CA ASP A 324 37.24 -52.95 -22.46
C ASP A 324 37.62 -52.56 -21.01
N GLY A 325 37.11 -51.45 -20.47
CA GLY A 325 37.27 -51.10 -19.05
C GLY A 325 36.65 -52.11 -18.05
N GLU A 326 35.65 -52.88 -18.48
CA GLU A 326 34.84 -53.75 -17.60
C GLU A 326 35.62 -54.94 -17.00
N GLN A 327 36.74 -55.33 -17.60
CA GLN A 327 37.50 -56.51 -17.18
C GLN A 327 38.39 -56.26 -15.95
N ALA A 328 38.75 -55.00 -15.67
CA ALA A 328 39.61 -54.63 -14.54
C ALA A 328 38.87 -54.55 -13.19
N LEU A 329 37.57 -54.20 -13.19
CA LEU A 329 36.79 -54.04 -11.96
C LEU A 329 36.32 -55.38 -11.36
N ARG A 330 36.19 -56.44 -12.18
CA ARG A 330 35.61 -57.72 -11.75
C ARG A 330 36.55 -58.58 -10.88
N ASP A 331 37.85 -58.32 -10.91
CA ASP A 331 38.84 -59.06 -10.11
C ASP A 331 39.01 -58.52 -8.67
N LEU A 332 38.44 -57.35 -8.33
CA LEU A 332 38.69 -56.70 -7.03
C LEU A 332 37.65 -57.00 -5.93
N LEU A 333 36.43 -57.42 -6.27
CA LEU A 333 35.28 -57.44 -5.34
C LEU A 333 34.69 -58.84 -5.07
N GLY A 334 35.50 -59.89 -5.21
CA GLY A 334 35.11 -61.27 -4.91
C GLY A 334 35.33 -61.73 -3.47
N SER A 335 34.70 -61.14 -2.43
CA SER A 335 34.47 -61.84 -1.13
C SER A 335 33.53 -61.17 -0.07
N ILE A 336 32.41 -61.85 0.22
CA ILE A 336 31.81 -62.14 1.56
C ILE A 336 31.04 -61.05 2.36
N ASN A 337 29.72 -60.97 2.12
CA ASN A 337 28.57 -61.26 3.01
C ASN A 337 28.45 -60.93 4.54
N THR A 338 27.46 -60.07 4.86
CA THR A 338 26.27 -60.21 5.80
C THR A 338 26.38 -60.50 7.33
N ALA A 339 25.71 -59.69 8.20
CA ALA A 339 24.34 -59.93 8.79
C ALA A 339 23.99 -59.26 10.17
N ALA A 340 22.76 -58.69 10.30
CA ALA A 340 21.82 -58.63 11.49
C ALA A 340 22.21 -57.92 12.83
N CYS A 341 21.33 -57.38 13.73
CA CYS A 341 19.86 -57.14 13.76
C CYS A 341 19.36 -56.12 14.84
N SER A 342 18.09 -55.67 14.68
CA SER A 342 17.17 -54.74 15.43
C SER A 342 16.88 -55.01 16.93
N SER A 343 16.23 -54.18 17.81
CA SER A 343 15.64 -52.78 17.88
C SER A 343 14.91 -52.58 19.25
N PHE A 344 14.45 -51.38 19.72
CA PHE A 344 13.18 -51.18 20.53
C PHE A 344 12.76 -49.70 20.87
N THR A 345 11.48 -49.50 21.25
CA THR A 345 10.66 -48.26 21.49
C THR A 345 10.46 -47.92 23.01
N GLY A 346 9.80 -46.84 23.53
CA GLY A 346 8.99 -45.69 23.04
C GLY A 346 8.23 -44.92 24.19
N PHE A 347 7.20 -44.09 23.90
CA PHE A 347 6.29 -43.27 24.80
C PHE A 347 6.85 -41.96 25.43
N GLY A 348 6.13 -40.86 25.75
CA GLY A 348 4.73 -40.38 25.52
C GLY A 348 3.93 -40.04 26.81
N SER A 349 3.12 -38.96 26.99
CA SER A 349 2.83 -37.70 26.24
C SER A 349 1.88 -36.71 27.04
N ASN A 350 1.76 -35.42 26.62
CA ASN A 350 0.64 -34.44 26.82
C ASN A 350 0.26 -33.80 28.19
N SER A 351 -0.09 -32.48 28.20
CA SER A 351 -1.47 -31.96 28.50
C SER A 351 -1.68 -30.43 28.30
N LYS A 352 -2.94 -29.95 28.43
CA LYS A 352 -3.56 -28.63 28.04
C LYS A 352 -4.54 -28.13 29.13
N ARG A 353 -5.20 -26.94 29.14
CA ARG A 353 -5.03 -25.53 28.66
C ARG A 353 -6.33 -24.79 29.10
N SER A 354 -6.31 -23.56 29.63
CA SER A 354 -7.55 -22.76 29.78
C SER A 354 -7.37 -21.26 30.08
N ASP A 355 -8.32 -20.45 29.59
CA ASP A 355 -8.52 -19.00 29.78
C ASP A 355 -9.89 -18.72 30.44
N LEU A 356 -10.13 -17.51 30.95
CA LEU A 356 -11.47 -16.98 31.29
C LEU A 356 -11.52 -15.43 31.27
N ALA A 357 -12.67 -14.84 30.95
CA ALA A 357 -12.91 -13.39 30.80
C ALA A 357 -14.10 -12.89 31.67
N PHE A 358 -14.26 -11.58 31.88
CA PHE A 358 -15.40 -10.99 32.62
C PHE A 358 -15.80 -9.55 32.18
N ASP A 359 -16.90 -9.05 32.74
CA ASP A 359 -17.89 -8.13 32.12
C ASP A 359 -18.12 -6.80 32.91
N GLN A 360 -18.24 -5.65 32.21
CA GLN A 360 -18.64 -4.34 32.76
C GLN A 360 -19.24 -3.38 31.69
N LYS A 361 -20.51 -2.93 31.83
CA LYS A 361 -21.12 -2.01 30.82
C LYS A 361 -22.16 -0.96 31.30
N ALA A 362 -22.28 -0.62 32.59
CA ALA A 362 -23.49 0.06 33.12
C ALA A 362 -23.36 1.50 33.71
N ARG A 363 -22.25 2.24 33.53
CA ARG A 363 -22.04 3.57 34.21
C ARG A 363 -21.55 4.76 33.34
N ARG A 364 -21.55 4.67 32.01
CA ARG A 364 -20.84 5.60 31.07
C ARG A 364 -21.44 7.01 30.83
N GLY A 365 -22.34 7.52 31.66
CA GLY A 365 -23.13 8.73 31.32
C GLY A 365 -22.46 10.11 31.48
N THR A 366 -21.40 10.24 32.27
CA THR A 366 -20.86 11.56 32.71
C THR A 366 -19.34 11.69 32.64
N ARG A 367 -18.65 10.65 32.19
CA ARG A 367 -17.18 10.56 32.11
C ARG A 367 -16.81 9.75 30.88
N SER A 368 -15.74 10.15 30.22
CA SER A 368 -15.08 9.39 29.17
C SER A 368 -13.84 8.75 29.79
N ASP A 369 -13.71 7.43 29.65
CA ASP A 369 -12.48 6.75 30.03
C ASP A 369 -11.53 6.82 28.83
N VAL A 370 -10.25 7.11 29.03
CA VAL A 370 -9.26 7.23 27.94
C VAL A 370 -8.06 6.35 28.24
N GLU A 371 -7.75 5.44 27.35
CA GLU A 371 -6.57 4.59 27.39
C GLU A 371 -5.37 5.34 26.80
N LEU A 372 -4.26 5.38 27.55
CA LEU A 372 -2.98 5.94 27.14
C LEU A 372 -1.93 4.83 27.23
N CYS A 373 -1.17 4.59 26.15
CA CYS A 373 -0.19 3.50 26.07
C CYS A 373 1.20 4.03 25.74
N GLN A 374 2.24 3.37 26.27
CA GLN A 374 3.63 3.74 26.00
C GLN A 374 4.13 3.25 24.65
N ASN A 375 3.53 2.18 24.11
CA ASN A 375 3.87 1.62 22.81
C ASN A 375 2.69 1.78 21.83
N GLY A 376 2.95 2.17 20.59
CA GLY A 376 1.95 2.13 19.51
C GLY A 376 1.67 0.69 19.03
N PRO A 377 0.50 0.39 18.43
CA PRO A 377 -0.72 1.18 18.37
C PRO A 377 -1.66 0.77 19.52
N LEU A 378 -1.36 1.20 20.76
CA LEU A 378 -1.98 0.74 22.02
C LEU A 378 -1.42 -0.57 22.59
N ASN A 379 -0.10 -0.78 22.44
CA ASN A 379 0.58 -1.90 23.07
C ASN A 379 0.92 -1.59 24.55
N PRO A 380 0.82 -2.56 25.47
CA PRO A 380 1.19 -2.38 26.87
C PRO A 380 2.65 -1.88 27.05
N PRO A 381 2.96 -1.14 28.12
CA PRO A 381 2.08 -0.78 29.24
C PRO A 381 1.10 0.36 28.90
N CYS A 382 -0.15 0.18 29.34
CA CYS A 382 -1.25 1.12 29.17
C CYS A 382 -1.89 1.51 30.51
N THR A 383 -2.49 2.69 30.57
CA THR A 383 -3.25 3.19 31.73
C THR A 383 -4.56 3.83 31.29
N THR A 384 -5.60 3.74 32.14
CA THR A 384 -6.90 4.37 31.88
C THR A 384 -7.05 5.64 32.70
N VAL A 385 -7.21 6.78 32.03
CA VAL A 385 -7.49 8.09 32.61
C VAL A 385 -8.99 8.37 32.55
N HIS A 386 -9.61 8.62 33.70
CA HIS A 386 -11.02 9.01 33.77
C HIS A 386 -11.18 10.51 33.54
N VAL A 387 -11.73 10.91 32.39
CA VAL A 387 -11.92 12.32 32.01
C VAL A 387 -13.37 12.76 32.26
N PRO A 388 -13.62 13.67 33.23
CA PRO A 388 -14.91 14.32 33.37
C PRO A 388 -15.16 15.22 32.16
N ARG A 389 -16.39 15.18 31.64
CA ARG A 389 -16.79 15.98 30.48
C ARG A 389 -16.42 17.46 30.64
N ASN A 390 -15.82 18.03 29.60
CA ASN A 390 -15.41 19.44 29.51
C ASN A 390 -14.45 19.89 30.63
N LYS A 391 -13.71 18.97 31.25
CA LYS A 391 -12.59 19.28 32.14
C LYS A 391 -11.28 18.83 31.50
N CYS A 392 -10.28 19.68 31.60
CA CYS A 392 -8.91 19.33 31.28
C CYS A 392 -8.28 18.48 32.40
N ILE A 393 -7.51 17.47 32.02
CA ILE A 393 -6.65 16.68 32.89
C ILE A 393 -5.26 16.59 32.27
N ASN A 394 -4.21 16.77 33.06
CA ASN A 394 -2.83 16.51 32.63
C ASN A 394 -2.56 15.01 32.55
N VAL A 395 -1.70 14.59 31.62
CA VAL A 395 -1.25 13.20 31.50
C VAL A 395 -0.60 12.74 32.82
N PRO A 396 -0.86 11.51 33.31
CA PRO A 396 -0.25 10.99 34.53
C PRO A 396 1.28 11.03 34.49
N GLN A 397 1.91 11.35 35.62
CA GLN A 397 3.35 11.60 35.70
C GLN A 397 4.21 10.44 35.15
N ASP A 398 3.78 9.19 35.31
CA ASP A 398 4.52 8.01 34.83
C ASP A 398 4.49 7.84 33.29
N TYR A 399 3.52 8.48 32.63
CA TYR A 399 3.27 8.47 31.18
C TYR A 399 3.67 9.79 30.50
N LYS A 400 3.94 10.85 31.27
CA LYS A 400 4.42 12.12 30.74
C LYS A 400 5.77 11.91 30.03
N GLY A 401 5.86 12.35 28.77
CA GLY A 401 7.06 12.13 27.96
C GLY A 401 7.14 10.75 27.30
N LYS A 402 6.05 9.96 27.29
CA LYS A 402 6.05 8.55 26.85
C LYS A 402 4.76 8.08 26.14
N VAL A 403 3.86 8.99 25.74
CA VAL A 403 2.57 8.57 25.16
C VAL A 403 2.75 8.34 23.66
N SER A 404 2.58 7.09 23.23
CA SER A 404 2.69 6.65 21.82
C SER A 404 1.37 6.12 21.24
N GLY A 405 0.37 5.84 22.07
CA GLY A 405 -0.97 5.45 21.62
C GLY A 405 -2.07 5.98 22.54
N VAL A 406 -3.20 6.41 21.96
CA VAL A 406 -4.36 6.93 22.71
C VAL A 406 -5.69 6.40 22.17
N LYS A 407 -6.68 6.18 23.05
CA LYS A 407 -8.03 5.70 22.67
C LYS A 407 -9.10 6.14 23.66
N ALA A 408 -10.19 6.75 23.19
CA ALA A 408 -11.34 7.11 24.00
C ALA A 408 -12.34 5.96 24.07
N HIS A 409 -12.76 5.56 25.27
CA HIS A 409 -13.77 4.51 25.42
C HIS A 409 -15.19 5.05 25.21
N GLY A 410 -15.84 4.54 24.16
CA GLY A 410 -17.26 4.74 23.86
C GLY A 410 -17.48 5.59 22.62
N SER A 411 -18.31 5.07 21.70
CA SER A 411 -18.53 5.54 20.32
C SER A 411 -19.22 6.91 20.16
N THR A 412 -19.16 7.76 21.19
CA THR A 412 -19.68 9.13 21.17
C THR A 412 -18.81 10.11 21.98
N SER A 413 -17.66 9.65 22.49
CA SER A 413 -16.68 10.51 23.18
C SER A 413 -15.58 10.86 22.19
N ILE A 414 -15.35 12.16 21.97
CA ILE A 414 -14.20 12.64 21.22
C ILE A 414 -13.31 13.40 22.21
N CYS A 415 -12.03 13.01 22.25
CA CYS A 415 -11.06 13.57 23.17
C CYS A 415 -10.01 14.35 22.39
N ARG A 416 -9.69 15.54 22.91
CA ARG A 416 -8.62 16.42 22.41
C ARG A 416 -7.38 16.20 23.25
N PHE A 417 -6.24 16.05 22.58
CA PHE A 417 -4.95 15.74 23.18
C PHE A 417 -3.96 16.85 22.82
N TYR A 418 -3.42 17.51 23.83
CA TYR A 418 -2.68 18.76 23.72
C TYR A 418 -1.19 18.56 24.00
N LEU A 419 -0.35 19.33 23.30
CA LEU A 419 1.11 19.37 23.54
C LEU A 419 1.49 20.09 24.84
N GLU A 420 0.61 20.95 25.37
CA GLU A 420 0.83 21.69 26.62
C GLU A 420 -0.04 21.16 27.78
N GLU A 421 0.37 21.45 29.01
CA GLU A 421 -0.46 21.22 30.19
C GLU A 421 -1.64 22.20 30.28
N GLY A 422 -2.74 21.77 30.91
CA GLY A 422 -3.93 22.60 31.07
C GLY A 422 -4.72 22.86 29.77
N CYS A 423 -4.56 21.99 28.76
CA CYS A 423 -5.31 21.95 27.50
C CYS A 423 -5.17 23.23 26.68
N LYS A 424 -3.91 23.57 26.37
CA LYS A 424 -3.48 24.74 25.62
C LYS A 424 -2.65 24.34 24.41
N GLY A 425 -2.44 25.30 23.51
CA GLY A 425 -1.63 25.09 22.31
C GLY A 425 -2.33 24.21 21.27
N GLU A 426 -1.51 23.55 20.46
CA GLU A 426 -1.98 22.64 19.42
C GLU A 426 -2.53 21.33 20.00
N TYR A 427 -3.49 20.75 19.28
CA TYR A 427 -4.14 19.51 19.66
C TYR A 427 -4.54 18.69 18.43
N PHE A 428 -4.61 17.38 18.59
CA PHE A 428 -5.35 16.48 17.71
C PHE A 428 -6.56 15.89 18.45
N GLU A 429 -7.46 15.25 17.70
CA GLU A 429 -8.63 14.56 18.24
C GLU A 429 -8.50 13.04 18.03
N ALA A 430 -8.96 12.25 18.99
CA ALA A 430 -9.11 10.80 18.88
C ALA A 430 -10.43 10.33 19.53
N ASP A 431 -10.99 9.25 19.01
CA ASP A 431 -12.18 8.58 19.53
C ASP A 431 -11.89 7.11 19.91
N TYR A 432 -12.85 6.20 19.68
CA TYR A 432 -12.78 4.79 20.00
C TYR A 432 -12.06 3.92 18.98
N HIS A 433 -11.68 4.44 17.81
CA HIS A 433 -10.83 3.72 16.87
C HIS A 433 -9.41 3.54 17.41
N GLY A 434 -8.92 4.54 18.15
CA GLY A 434 -7.55 4.60 18.66
C GLY A 434 -6.57 5.18 17.63
N VAL A 435 -5.51 5.83 18.11
CA VAL A 435 -4.54 6.53 17.27
C VAL A 435 -3.12 6.12 17.67
N ASP A 436 -2.33 5.69 16.68
CA ASP A 436 -0.88 5.48 16.80
C ASP A 436 -0.15 6.81 16.57
N LEU A 437 0.48 7.33 17.63
CA LEU A 437 1.18 8.61 17.55
C LEU A 437 2.55 8.50 16.91
N TYR A 438 3.16 7.32 16.88
CA TYR A 438 4.45 7.09 16.25
C TYR A 438 4.30 7.16 14.73
N GLN A 439 3.33 6.43 14.17
CA GLN A 439 3.10 6.38 12.73
C GLN A 439 2.31 7.58 12.21
N SER A 440 1.14 7.87 12.80
CA SER A 440 0.18 8.82 12.20
C SER A 440 0.30 10.26 12.72
N ARG A 441 0.90 10.46 13.90
CA ARG A 441 1.02 11.79 14.56
C ARG A 441 2.41 12.03 15.17
N PRO A 442 3.54 11.85 14.45
CA PRO A 442 4.89 11.92 15.03
C PRO A 442 5.24 13.25 15.71
N ALA A 443 4.54 14.34 15.36
CA ALA A 443 4.62 15.62 16.07
C ALA A 443 4.16 15.56 17.54
N TYR A 444 3.27 14.62 17.88
CA TYR A 444 2.65 14.40 19.19
C TYR A 444 3.21 13.18 19.95
N ASN A 445 3.93 12.27 19.29
CA ASN A 445 4.57 11.13 19.96
C ASN A 445 5.46 11.61 21.11
N ASP A 446 5.30 10.98 22.27
CA ASP A 446 5.96 11.34 23.54
C ASP A 446 5.72 12.76 24.06
N LYS A 447 4.86 13.55 23.41
CA LYS A 447 4.68 14.99 23.70
C LYS A 447 3.28 15.36 24.19
N VAL A 448 2.34 14.43 24.21
CA VAL A 448 1.01 14.67 24.80
C VAL A 448 1.16 14.98 26.30
N ALA A 449 0.70 16.17 26.71
CA ALA A 449 0.84 16.68 28.07
C ALA A 449 -0.49 16.83 28.81
N SER A 450 -1.60 17.03 28.10
CA SER A 450 -2.95 17.04 28.70
C SER A 450 -4.04 16.64 27.71
N LEU A 451 -5.22 16.32 28.22
CA LEU A 451 -6.39 15.94 27.45
C LEU A 451 -7.71 16.47 28.03
N ALA A 452 -8.69 16.68 27.16
CA ALA A 452 -10.07 17.01 27.51
C ALA A 452 -11.05 16.32 26.55
N CYS A 453 -12.12 15.74 27.07
CA CYS A 453 -13.14 15.06 26.26
C CYS A 453 -14.46 15.84 26.29
N ASP A 454 -15.07 16.01 25.11
CA ASP A 454 -16.47 16.38 25.00
C ASP A 454 -17.29 15.19 24.51
N THR A 455 -18.51 15.13 25.02
CA THR A 455 -19.54 14.15 24.66
C THR A 455 -20.78 14.88 24.12
N ALA A 456 -20.62 16.13 23.67
CA ALA A 456 -21.68 16.89 23.02
C ALA A 456 -22.00 16.25 21.68
N LYS A 457 -23.11 15.50 21.64
CA LYS A 457 -23.74 15.16 20.37
C LYS A 457 -23.90 16.44 19.54
N PRO A 458 -23.47 16.45 18.27
CA PRO A 458 -23.68 17.58 17.38
C PRO A 458 -25.15 17.99 17.38
N LYS A 459 -25.41 19.29 17.50
CA LYS A 459 -26.78 19.80 17.60
C LYS A 459 -27.46 19.74 16.23
N ALA A 460 -28.75 19.43 16.23
CA ALA A 460 -29.58 19.66 15.05
C ALA A 460 -29.59 21.16 14.70
N ALA A 461 -29.76 21.48 13.42
CA ALA A 461 -29.98 22.86 13.01
C ALA A 461 -31.26 23.41 13.66
N PRO A 462 -31.32 24.71 14.00
CA PRO A 462 -32.59 25.39 14.22
C PRO A 462 -33.49 25.25 12.98
N GLU A 463 -34.81 25.27 13.14
CA GLU A 463 -35.75 25.28 12.00
C GLU A 463 -35.47 26.45 11.03
N HIS A 464 -35.24 27.63 11.59
CA HIS A 464 -34.78 28.80 10.85
C HIS A 464 -33.30 29.08 11.15
N TRP A 465 -32.44 28.75 10.20
CA TRP A 465 -31.01 29.08 10.22
C TRP A 465 -30.57 29.86 8.97
N GLN A 466 -29.44 30.57 9.13
CA GLN A 466 -28.67 31.19 8.05
C GLN A 466 -27.17 30.99 8.29
N TRP A 467 -26.42 30.78 7.22
CA TRP A 467 -24.96 30.79 7.19
C TRP A 467 -24.40 32.22 7.28
N THR A 468 -23.68 32.51 8.35
CA THR A 468 -22.93 33.75 8.58
C THR A 468 -21.68 33.41 9.40
N PRO A 469 -20.63 34.26 9.40
CA PRO A 469 -19.45 34.02 10.24
C PRO A 469 -19.75 33.85 11.75
N LYS A 470 -20.88 34.41 12.23
CA LYS A 470 -21.31 34.28 13.64
C LYS A 470 -22.06 32.98 13.94
N SER A 471 -22.79 32.44 12.95
CA SER A 471 -23.61 31.23 13.11
C SER A 471 -22.90 29.96 12.65
N GLN A 472 -21.90 30.06 11.78
CA GLN A 472 -21.17 28.92 11.21
C GLN A 472 -20.71 27.91 12.26
N GLY A 473 -19.96 28.33 13.28
CA GLY A 473 -19.46 27.42 14.32
C GLY A 473 -20.57 26.78 15.18
N GLN A 474 -21.78 27.34 15.18
CA GLN A 474 -22.95 26.75 15.86
C GLN A 474 -23.71 25.77 14.96
N LEU A 475 -23.73 26.03 13.65
CA LEU A 475 -24.40 25.20 12.63
C LEU A 475 -23.52 24.05 12.14
N CYS A 476 -22.19 24.20 12.17
CA CYS A 476 -21.24 23.27 11.59
C CYS A 476 -19.88 23.32 12.30
N ALA A 477 -19.82 22.77 13.51
CA ALA A 477 -18.55 22.58 14.22
C ALA A 477 -17.73 21.39 13.71
N ARG A 478 -18.40 20.40 13.09
CA ARG A 478 -17.81 19.13 12.64
C ARG A 478 -18.46 18.64 11.35
N LEU A 479 -17.77 17.81 10.59
CA LEU A 479 -18.28 17.11 9.40
C LEU A 479 -18.44 15.60 9.69
N ASP A 480 -19.54 15.02 9.19
CA ASP A 480 -19.85 13.58 9.25
C ASP A 480 -19.86 12.89 7.88
N GLN A 481 -19.48 13.63 6.84
CA GLN A 481 -19.17 13.16 5.48
C GLN A 481 -18.36 14.27 4.80
N LEU A 482 -17.43 13.86 3.94
CA LEU A 482 -16.64 14.74 3.08
C LEU A 482 -16.50 14.06 1.73
N SER A 483 -16.64 14.80 0.63
CA SER A 483 -16.44 14.30 -0.72
C SER A 483 -15.60 15.27 -1.55
N LEU A 484 -14.86 14.72 -2.50
CA LEU A 484 -13.97 15.41 -3.43
C LEU A 484 -14.59 15.43 -4.83
N GLU A 485 -14.49 16.57 -5.51
CA GLU A 485 -14.56 16.67 -6.98
C GLU A 485 -13.17 17.08 -7.47
N PHE A 486 -12.54 16.32 -8.36
CA PHE A 486 -11.16 16.56 -8.84
C PHE A 486 -11.11 16.48 -10.38
N GLU A 487 -10.34 17.38 -11.00
CA GLU A 487 -10.27 17.52 -12.46
C GLU A 487 -8.88 17.94 -12.94
N LEU A 488 -8.34 17.18 -13.90
CA LEU A 488 -7.11 17.52 -14.64
C LEU A 488 -7.43 18.32 -15.91
N ALA A 489 -6.46 19.07 -16.42
CA ALA A 489 -6.62 19.69 -17.74
C ALA A 489 -6.62 18.62 -18.85
N ASN A 490 -7.17 18.98 -20.01
CA ASN A 490 -7.37 18.08 -21.15
C ASN A 490 -6.39 18.34 -22.30
N ASN A 491 -5.15 18.76 -21.99
CA ASN A 491 -4.10 18.96 -22.99
C ASN A 491 -3.24 17.70 -23.13
N TYR A 492 -2.46 17.61 -24.21
CA TYR A 492 -1.47 16.55 -24.35
C TYR A 492 -0.40 16.69 -23.26
N GLY A 493 -0.17 15.62 -22.49
CA GLY A 493 0.73 15.63 -21.32
C GLY A 493 0.12 16.12 -20.01
N SER A 494 -1.18 16.43 -19.94
CA SER A 494 -1.82 16.88 -18.68
C SER A 494 -2.14 15.76 -17.66
N GLY A 495 -1.89 14.49 -18.00
CA GLY A 495 -2.03 13.33 -17.12
C GLY A 495 -0.70 12.91 -16.50
N THR A 496 -0.69 11.86 -15.68
CA THR A 496 0.54 11.32 -15.06
C THR A 496 0.48 9.79 -14.92
N TYR A 497 1.64 9.14 -14.81
CA TYR A 497 1.78 7.73 -14.41
C TYR A 497 1.82 7.52 -12.88
N ASP A 498 1.80 8.60 -12.11
CA ASP A 498 1.92 8.59 -10.65
C ASP A 498 0.58 8.40 -9.93
N LYS A 499 0.65 8.17 -8.62
CA LYS A 499 -0.50 8.09 -7.71
C LYS A 499 -0.71 9.43 -7.00
N ILE A 500 -1.81 10.10 -7.36
CA ILE A 500 -2.22 11.38 -6.77
C ILE A 500 -3.04 11.11 -5.50
N LYS A 501 -2.67 11.76 -4.39
CA LYS A 501 -3.39 11.70 -3.10
C LYS A 501 -3.73 13.08 -2.57
N LEU A 502 -4.77 13.16 -1.74
CA LEU A 502 -5.18 14.35 -1.00
C LEU A 502 -4.85 14.18 0.49
N ASP A 503 -4.13 15.12 1.08
CA ASP A 503 -3.81 15.11 2.51
C ASP A 503 -4.28 16.38 3.23
N PHE A 504 -4.73 16.19 4.48
CA PHE A 504 -5.32 17.20 5.34
C PHE A 504 -4.34 17.52 6.48
N VAL A 505 -3.33 18.35 6.20
CA VAL A 505 -2.19 18.57 7.10
C VAL A 505 -2.66 18.96 8.52
N GLY A 506 -2.31 18.13 9.50
CA GLY A 506 -2.67 18.28 10.91
C GLY A 506 -4.03 17.71 11.30
N ALA A 507 -4.98 17.56 10.37
CA ALA A 507 -6.29 16.97 10.63
C ALA A 507 -6.38 15.48 10.27
N GLY A 508 -5.85 15.08 9.11
CA GLY A 508 -5.79 13.70 8.64
C GLY A 508 -4.72 12.88 9.36
N GLN A 509 -4.95 11.57 9.46
CA GLN A 509 -3.98 10.56 9.89
C GLN A 509 -3.29 9.87 8.70
N LYS A 510 -3.93 9.90 7.52
CA LYS A 510 -3.52 9.21 6.29
C LYS A 510 -4.04 9.98 5.07
N PRO A 511 -3.27 10.10 3.98
CA PRO A 511 -3.77 10.68 2.72
C PRO A 511 -4.86 9.83 2.07
N HIS A 512 -5.89 10.49 1.52
CA HIS A 512 -6.92 9.88 0.68
C HIS A 512 -6.37 9.69 -0.74
N VAL A 513 -6.37 8.47 -1.28
CA VAL A 513 -5.92 8.21 -2.66
C VAL A 513 -7.00 8.66 -3.65
N ILE A 514 -6.65 9.56 -4.57
CA ILE A 514 -7.56 10.04 -5.61
C ILE A 514 -7.56 9.06 -6.78
N VAL A 515 -6.39 8.80 -7.37
CA VAL A 515 -6.22 8.00 -8.60
C VAL A 515 -4.74 7.63 -8.77
N GLU A 516 -4.49 6.55 -9.51
CA GLU A 516 -3.17 6.12 -9.99
C GLU A 516 -3.20 6.06 -11.52
N GLY A 517 -2.21 6.64 -12.20
CA GLY A 517 -2.12 6.67 -13.66
C GLY A 517 -3.22 7.46 -14.42
N PRO A 518 -3.71 8.63 -13.95
CA PRO A 518 -4.78 9.35 -14.63
C PRO A 518 -4.37 9.94 -15.99
N SER A 519 -5.16 9.68 -17.02
CA SER A 519 -5.01 10.31 -18.34
C SER A 519 -5.42 11.80 -18.34
N PRO A 520 -5.00 12.60 -19.35
CA PRO A 520 -5.53 13.95 -19.56
C PRO A 520 -7.06 14.02 -19.55
N GLY A 521 -7.60 15.11 -19.01
CA GLY A 521 -9.04 15.32 -18.88
C GLY A 521 -9.72 14.43 -17.85
N PHE A 522 -8.96 13.68 -17.04
CA PHE A 522 -9.50 12.88 -15.94
C PHE A 522 -10.32 13.73 -14.97
N LYS A 523 -11.51 13.24 -14.66
CA LYS A 523 -12.46 13.88 -13.76
C LYS A 523 -13.13 12.83 -12.90
N VAL A 524 -13.15 13.04 -11.58
CA VAL A 524 -13.74 12.10 -10.63
C VAL A 524 -14.48 12.81 -9.50
N SER A 525 -15.50 12.15 -8.97
CA SER A 525 -16.10 12.50 -7.68
C SER A 525 -16.04 11.29 -6.75
N GLN A 526 -15.60 11.50 -5.52
CA GLN A 526 -15.35 10.44 -4.53
C GLN A 526 -15.80 10.88 -3.15
N ASP A 527 -16.45 10.00 -2.39
CA ASP A 527 -16.56 10.14 -0.95
C ASP A 527 -15.19 9.84 -0.31
N ILE A 528 -14.81 10.63 0.69
CA ILE A 528 -13.59 10.43 1.49
C ILE A 528 -13.99 9.59 2.72
N ASP A 529 -13.28 8.47 2.94
CA ASP A 529 -13.50 7.65 4.12
C ASP A 529 -13.05 8.41 5.37
N MET A 530 -14.02 8.76 6.22
CA MET A 530 -13.77 9.57 7.42
C MET A 530 -12.84 8.86 8.41
N VAL A 531 -12.99 7.54 8.56
CA VAL A 531 -12.25 6.74 9.53
C VAL A 531 -10.85 6.45 9.03
N ASP A 532 -10.67 6.07 7.76
CA ASP A 532 -9.34 5.86 7.18
C ASP A 532 -8.54 7.17 7.12
N THR A 533 -9.17 8.27 6.66
CA THR A 533 -8.49 9.56 6.44
C THR A 533 -8.24 10.33 7.73
N PHE A 534 -9.18 10.38 8.68
CA PHE A 534 -9.08 11.22 9.89
C PHE A 534 -8.91 10.41 11.19
N GLY A 535 -9.15 9.09 11.19
CA GLY A 535 -9.17 8.27 12.39
C GLY A 535 -10.43 8.45 13.25
N LEU A 536 -11.48 9.05 12.69
CA LEU A 536 -12.66 9.52 13.42
C LEU A 536 -13.94 9.40 12.59
N ASP A 537 -15.06 9.05 13.21
CA ASP A 537 -16.39 9.12 12.58
C ASP A 537 -16.78 10.56 12.15
N THR A 538 -16.16 11.59 12.75
CA THR A 538 -16.36 13.00 12.38
C THR A 538 -15.10 13.82 12.58
N VAL A 539 -14.80 14.76 11.67
CA VAL A 539 -13.66 15.70 11.80
C VAL A 539 -14.15 17.08 12.24
N ALA A 540 -13.40 17.78 13.10
CA ALA A 540 -13.72 19.17 13.45
C ALA A 540 -13.40 20.12 12.29
N LEU A 541 -14.32 21.02 11.95
CA LEU A 541 -14.13 21.92 10.81
C LEU A 541 -12.95 22.89 11.04
N ASP A 542 -12.69 23.25 12.31
CA ASP A 542 -11.58 24.12 12.71
C ASP A 542 -10.18 23.45 12.61
N GLN A 543 -10.12 22.14 12.35
CA GLN A 543 -8.87 21.40 12.11
C GLN A 543 -8.46 21.40 10.64
N ILE A 544 -9.41 21.54 9.70
CA ILE A 544 -9.14 21.55 8.25
C ILE A 544 -8.57 22.93 7.86
N LYS A 545 -7.30 23.17 8.20
CA LYS A 545 -6.59 24.45 8.03
C LYS A 545 -5.61 24.49 6.86
N LYS A 546 -5.17 23.34 6.37
CA LYS A 546 -4.27 23.23 5.22
C LYS A 546 -4.54 21.92 4.51
N ILE A 547 -4.59 21.98 3.18
CA ILE A 547 -4.77 20.85 2.29
C ILE A 547 -3.54 20.78 1.38
N ARG A 548 -3.11 19.57 1.01
CA ARG A 548 -2.07 19.37 0.00
C ARG A 548 -2.39 18.21 -0.92
N LEU A 549 -1.85 18.28 -2.12
CA LEU A 549 -1.80 17.17 -3.06
C LEU A 549 -0.42 16.54 -2.97
N LEU A 550 -0.42 15.23 -2.84
CA LEU A 550 0.76 14.39 -2.77
C LEU A 550 0.86 13.58 -4.06
N ASP A 551 2.09 13.41 -4.51
CA ASP A 551 2.45 12.75 -5.75
C ASP A 551 3.39 11.58 -5.40
N GLU A 552 2.91 10.35 -5.58
CA GLU A 552 3.66 9.14 -5.28
C GLU A 552 4.06 8.46 -6.59
N LEU A 553 5.37 8.40 -6.86
CA LEU A 553 5.87 7.76 -8.07
C LEU A 553 5.63 6.25 -8.01
N THR A 554 4.80 5.76 -8.94
CA THR A 554 4.34 4.35 -9.01
C THR A 554 4.93 3.59 -10.20
N ASP A 555 5.21 4.29 -11.30
CA ASP A 555 5.90 3.73 -12.46
C ASP A 555 7.40 4.07 -12.46
N TRP A 556 8.22 3.12 -12.89
CA TRP A 556 9.69 3.24 -12.84
C TRP A 556 10.28 3.91 -14.09
N SER A 557 9.59 3.82 -15.23
CA SER A 557 10.02 4.34 -16.53
C SER A 557 9.44 5.71 -16.83
N PHE A 558 8.20 5.96 -16.36
CA PHE A 558 7.42 7.15 -16.72
C PHE A 558 6.90 7.95 -15.52
N GLY A 559 7.08 7.46 -14.28
CA GLY A 559 6.69 8.19 -13.08
C GLY A 559 7.58 9.41 -12.79
N GLY A 560 7.02 10.39 -12.08
CA GLY A 560 7.61 11.71 -11.86
C GLY A 560 7.39 12.67 -13.05
N ASP A 561 6.45 12.38 -13.94
CA ASP A 561 6.07 13.24 -15.04
C ASP A 561 5.23 14.44 -14.57
N ALA A 562 5.19 15.49 -15.40
CA ALA A 562 4.46 16.71 -15.07
C ALA A 562 3.00 16.59 -15.52
N TRP A 563 2.07 17.08 -14.71
CA TRP A 563 0.62 16.98 -14.95
C TRP A 563 -0.12 18.25 -14.58
N ASP A 564 -1.22 18.55 -15.28
CA ASP A 564 -1.95 19.82 -15.12
C ASP A 564 -3.17 19.68 -14.22
N LEU A 565 -3.13 20.27 -13.03
CA LEU A 565 -4.32 20.43 -12.19
C LEU A 565 -5.20 21.56 -12.73
N LEU A 566 -6.42 21.23 -13.19
CA LEU A 566 -7.43 22.25 -13.47
C LEU A 566 -7.98 22.82 -12.15
N GLY A 567 -8.38 21.94 -11.24
CA GLY A 567 -8.84 22.31 -9.90
C GLY A 567 -9.57 21.18 -9.18
N PHE A 568 -9.99 21.46 -7.95
CA PHE A 568 -10.80 20.55 -7.15
C PHE A 568 -11.72 21.29 -6.18
N LYS A 569 -12.74 20.61 -5.68
CA LYS A 569 -13.68 21.13 -4.66
C LYS A 569 -13.87 20.10 -3.56
N LEU A 570 -14.17 20.56 -2.35
CA LEU A 570 -14.66 19.70 -1.29
C LEU A 570 -16.10 20.04 -0.91
N LYS A 571 -16.92 19.02 -0.74
CA LYS A 571 -18.29 19.09 -0.24
C LYS A 571 -18.38 18.35 1.08
N GLY A 572 -18.65 19.06 2.16
CA GLY A 572 -18.79 18.52 3.52
C GLY A 572 -20.27 18.47 3.94
N ARG A 573 -20.63 17.48 4.76
CA ARG A 573 -21.92 17.47 5.46
C ARG A 573 -21.70 17.70 6.96
N CYS A 574 -22.35 18.72 7.49
CA CYS A 574 -22.24 19.10 8.89
C CYS A 574 -22.86 18.07 9.82
N ALA A 575 -22.11 17.61 10.81
CA ALA A 575 -22.56 16.64 11.79
C ALA A 575 -23.75 17.18 12.60
N GLY A 576 -24.81 16.39 12.74
CA GLY A 576 -26.02 16.74 13.48
C GLY A 576 -26.98 17.68 12.74
N SER A 577 -26.48 18.79 12.18
CA SER A 577 -27.30 19.74 11.42
C SER A 577 -27.63 19.28 10.00
N ARG A 578 -26.81 18.38 9.43
CA ARG A 578 -26.90 17.84 8.06
C ARG A 578 -26.80 18.89 6.95
N ILE A 579 -26.39 20.11 7.27
CA ILE A 579 -26.19 21.19 6.29
C ILE A 579 -25.03 20.82 5.36
N SER A 580 -25.21 20.99 4.06
CA SER A 580 -24.15 20.84 3.05
C SER A 580 -23.31 22.11 2.96
N ILE A 581 -22.00 21.98 3.09
CA ILE A 581 -21.03 23.07 2.96
C ILE A 581 -20.01 22.75 1.87
N PHE A 582 -19.45 23.78 1.26
CA PHE A 582 -18.60 23.69 0.08
C PHE A 582 -17.33 24.53 0.27
N LEU A 583 -16.21 23.99 -0.19
CA LEU A 583 -14.90 24.65 -0.28
C LEU A 583 -14.50 24.69 -1.76
N ASP A 584 -14.88 25.77 -2.43
CA ASP A 584 -14.73 25.93 -3.88
C ASP A 584 -13.53 26.80 -4.28
N GLN A 585 -12.78 27.35 -3.33
CA GLN A 585 -11.67 28.27 -3.63
C GLN A 585 -10.52 27.64 -4.46
N PHE A 586 -10.48 26.30 -4.53
CA PHE A 586 -9.53 25.55 -5.33
C PHE A 586 -10.14 25.01 -6.64
N SER A 587 -11.35 25.44 -7.04
CA SER A 587 -12.03 24.91 -8.23
C SER A 587 -11.37 25.30 -9.56
N ALA A 588 -10.43 26.25 -9.53
CA ALA A 588 -9.69 26.75 -10.68
C ALA A 588 -8.24 27.09 -10.26
N VAL A 589 -7.43 26.06 -9.99
CA VAL A 589 -6.01 26.21 -9.66
C VAL A 589 -5.19 26.48 -10.93
N GLY A 590 -5.47 25.74 -12.01
CA GLY A 590 -4.85 25.92 -13.33
C GLY A 590 -3.32 25.91 -13.30
N LYS A 591 -2.71 24.82 -12.84
CA LYS A 591 -1.26 24.75 -12.60
C LYS A 591 -0.67 23.38 -12.94
N GLU A 592 0.46 23.39 -13.66
CA GLU A 592 1.36 22.26 -13.83
C GLU A 592 2.02 21.88 -12.48
N LEU A 593 1.89 20.62 -12.11
CA LEU A 593 2.42 19.98 -10.91
C LEU A 593 3.37 18.85 -11.33
N GLN A 594 4.37 18.57 -10.50
CA GLN A 594 5.34 17.51 -10.74
C GLN A 594 6.06 17.19 -9.44
N ALA A 595 6.21 15.91 -9.12
CA ALA A 595 7.13 15.47 -8.06
C ALA A 595 8.56 15.95 -8.36
N LYS A 596 9.21 16.62 -7.41
CA LYS A 596 10.61 17.10 -7.55
C LYS A 596 11.49 16.47 -6.48
N PRO A 597 12.15 15.34 -6.79
CA PRO A 597 13.08 14.69 -5.88
C PRO A 597 14.25 15.61 -5.53
N THR A 598 14.19 16.20 -4.33
CA THR A 598 15.18 17.19 -3.84
C THR A 598 16.26 16.58 -2.95
N ALA A 599 16.13 15.30 -2.59
CA ALA A 599 17.13 14.59 -1.80
C ALA A 599 18.06 13.79 -2.74
N PRO A 600 19.40 13.95 -2.64
CA PRO A 600 20.33 13.08 -3.34
C PRO A 600 20.27 11.68 -2.72
N GLY A 601 19.72 10.74 -3.49
CA GLY A 601 19.46 9.36 -3.09
C GLY A 601 18.62 8.72 -4.19
N ARG A 602 18.99 7.51 -4.60
CA ARG A 602 18.33 6.85 -5.73
C ARG A 602 17.00 6.25 -5.28
N PHE A 603 15.96 6.56 -6.06
CA PHE A 603 14.59 6.04 -6.00
C PHE A 603 13.77 6.51 -4.80
N ALA A 604 12.83 7.39 -5.10
CA ALA A 604 11.78 7.83 -4.19
C ALA A 604 10.40 7.41 -4.72
N TYR A 605 10.33 6.22 -5.31
CA TYR A 605 9.07 5.52 -5.56
C TYR A 605 8.38 5.22 -4.23
N ARG A 606 7.04 5.09 -4.25
CA ARG A 606 6.23 4.87 -3.03
C ARG A 606 6.40 5.93 -1.92
N ARG A 607 7.03 7.07 -2.23
CA ARG A 607 7.17 8.23 -1.33
C ARG A 607 6.26 9.35 -1.81
N ASP A 608 5.48 9.88 -0.88
CA ASP A 608 4.65 11.07 -1.09
C ASP A 608 5.50 12.35 -1.24
N TRP A 609 5.42 13.00 -2.40
CA TRP A 609 5.98 14.32 -2.67
C TRP A 609 4.90 15.41 -2.61
N GLU A 610 5.10 16.46 -1.80
CA GLU A 610 4.18 17.62 -1.77
C GLU A 610 4.38 18.49 -3.03
N VAL A 611 3.47 18.36 -4.00
CA VAL A 611 3.51 19.08 -5.29
C VAL A 611 2.64 20.35 -5.28
N TRP A 612 1.60 20.36 -4.45
CA TRP A 612 0.74 21.52 -4.24
C TRP A 612 0.24 21.55 -2.80
N ALA A 613 0.11 22.75 -2.24
CA ALA A 613 -0.59 22.97 -0.99
C ALA A 613 -1.34 24.30 -0.98
N GLY A 614 -2.44 24.35 -0.25
CA GLY A 614 -3.26 25.53 -0.03
C GLY A 614 -3.74 25.61 1.41
N ASP A 615 -3.64 26.81 1.99
CA ASP A 615 -4.21 27.09 3.30
C ASP A 615 -5.74 27.23 3.19
N VAL A 616 -6.42 26.83 4.26
CA VAL A 616 -7.87 26.92 4.42
C VAL A 616 -8.14 27.69 5.70
N LYS A 617 -9.04 28.68 5.62
CA LYS A 617 -9.60 29.40 6.75
C LYS A 617 -10.98 28.83 7.04
N PRO A 618 -11.15 27.96 8.05
CA PRO A 618 -12.42 27.29 8.33
C PRO A 618 -13.63 28.23 8.38
N ALA A 619 -13.46 29.43 8.95
CA ALA A 619 -14.52 30.42 9.18
C ALA A 619 -14.78 31.42 8.03
N GLU A 620 -14.04 31.34 6.93
CA GLU A 620 -14.17 32.25 5.77
C GLU A 620 -14.48 31.48 4.48
N ASP A 621 -13.75 30.40 4.22
CA ASP A 621 -13.72 29.76 2.90
C ASP A 621 -14.88 28.77 2.70
N TRP A 622 -15.36 28.15 3.79
CA TRP A 622 -16.47 27.19 3.77
C TRP A 622 -17.83 27.88 3.73
N ASN A 623 -18.62 27.55 2.72
CA ASN A 623 -19.93 28.16 2.48
C ASN A 623 -21.04 27.13 2.39
N ALA A 624 -22.12 27.31 3.16
CA ALA A 624 -23.31 26.46 3.01
C ALA A 624 -24.03 26.74 1.69
N ARG A 625 -24.53 25.69 1.04
CA ARG A 625 -25.50 25.83 -0.05
C ARG A 625 -26.76 25.01 0.28
N PRO A 626 -27.93 25.65 0.41
CA PRO A 626 -28.17 27.10 0.32
C PRO A 626 -27.57 27.85 1.51
N LEU A 627 -27.39 29.17 1.39
CA LEU A 627 -26.89 29.99 2.52
C LEU A 627 -27.93 30.18 3.64
N CYS A 628 -29.18 29.76 3.46
CA CYS A 628 -30.22 29.85 4.47
C CYS A 628 -31.27 28.74 4.32
N SER A 629 -31.93 28.43 5.43
CA SER A 629 -33.00 27.43 5.51
C SER A 629 -34.30 27.82 4.80
N HIS A 630 -34.61 29.11 4.75
CA HIS A 630 -35.93 29.62 4.37
C HIS A 630 -35.84 30.94 3.60
N PHE A 631 -36.75 31.15 2.65
CA PHE A 631 -37.00 32.46 2.03
C PHE A 631 -38.20 33.17 2.65
N HIS A 632 -38.13 34.50 2.78
CA HIS A 632 -39.26 35.37 3.16
C HIS A 632 -39.85 36.14 1.98
N SER A 633 -39.19 36.11 0.82
CA SER A 633 -39.62 36.75 -0.43
C SER A 633 -38.99 36.00 -1.58
N MET A 634 -39.68 35.95 -2.72
CA MET A 634 -39.16 35.39 -3.97
C MET A 634 -39.65 36.21 -5.16
N SER A 635 -38.86 36.23 -6.23
CA SER A 635 -39.29 36.77 -7.52
C SER A 635 -38.73 35.92 -8.66
N VAL A 636 -39.39 35.98 -9.81
CA VAL A 636 -38.95 35.32 -11.04
C VAL A 636 -38.71 36.40 -12.10
N ASN A 637 -37.51 36.44 -12.64
CA ASN A 637 -37.11 37.31 -13.73
C ASN A 637 -36.97 36.49 -15.02
N LEU A 638 -37.61 36.95 -16.09
CA LEU A 638 -37.66 36.30 -17.40
C LEU A 638 -37.13 37.26 -18.47
N HIS A 639 -36.11 36.83 -19.21
CA HIS A 639 -35.61 37.52 -20.39
C HIS A 639 -36.10 36.81 -21.66
N ILE A 640 -36.82 37.51 -22.53
CA ILE A 640 -37.18 37.00 -23.86
C ILE A 640 -35.97 37.13 -24.79
N ALA A 641 -35.75 36.12 -25.64
CA ALA A 641 -34.61 36.08 -26.54
C ALA A 641 -34.60 37.21 -27.58
N ASP A 642 -33.41 37.47 -28.11
CA ASP A 642 -33.20 38.31 -29.29
C ASP A 642 -33.15 37.44 -30.56
N ALA A 643 -34.26 36.77 -30.83
CA ALA A 643 -34.46 36.03 -32.08
C ALA A 643 -35.71 36.55 -32.78
N ASP A 644 -35.81 36.28 -34.09
CA ASP A 644 -37.05 36.51 -34.80
C ASP A 644 -38.15 35.61 -34.22
N TRP A 645 -39.34 36.19 -34.05
CA TRP A 645 -40.51 35.57 -33.40
C TRP A 645 -40.30 35.11 -31.94
N ALA A 646 -39.26 35.55 -31.21
CA ALA A 646 -39.04 35.14 -29.82
C ALA A 646 -40.12 35.60 -28.82
N GLY A 647 -40.84 36.68 -29.14
CA GLY A 647 -42.04 37.10 -28.43
C GLY A 647 -43.22 36.18 -28.68
N THR A 648 -44.34 36.38 -27.99
CA THR A 648 -45.55 35.56 -28.14
C THR A 648 -46.79 36.42 -27.99
N ASP A 649 -47.89 36.05 -28.65
CA ASP A 649 -49.23 36.59 -28.39
C ASP A 649 -49.93 35.94 -27.18
N ASN A 650 -49.28 34.99 -26.50
CA ASN A 650 -49.82 34.38 -25.29
C ASN A 650 -49.56 35.26 -24.04
N SER A 651 -50.17 34.87 -22.92
CA SER A 651 -49.77 35.35 -21.59
C SER A 651 -48.77 34.36 -20.96
N LEU A 652 -47.66 34.87 -20.43
CA LEU A 652 -46.65 34.06 -19.76
C LEU A 652 -46.85 34.07 -18.24
N TYR A 653 -46.72 32.90 -17.60
CA TYR A 653 -46.94 32.71 -16.17
C TYR A 653 -45.79 31.97 -15.48
N ALA A 654 -45.41 32.46 -14.30
CA ALA A 654 -44.60 31.70 -13.35
C ALA A 654 -45.54 30.80 -12.53
N LYS A 655 -45.22 29.51 -12.46
CA LYS A 655 -45.89 28.50 -11.65
C LYS A 655 -44.92 28.07 -10.55
N VAL A 656 -45.27 28.37 -9.30
CA VAL A 656 -44.39 28.22 -8.13
C VAL A 656 -45.22 27.67 -6.98
N GLY A 657 -44.89 26.47 -6.50
CA GLY A 657 -45.76 25.72 -5.58
C GLY A 657 -47.16 25.51 -6.18
N GLU A 658 -48.20 25.78 -5.39
CA GLU A 658 -49.61 25.82 -5.86
C GLU A 658 -49.98 27.15 -6.57
N GLY A 659 -49.05 28.10 -6.64
CA GLY A 659 -49.30 29.46 -7.12
C GLY A 659 -49.05 29.65 -8.62
N ARG A 660 -49.94 30.39 -9.27
CA ARG A 660 -49.79 30.90 -10.65
C ARG A 660 -49.74 32.43 -10.64
N PHE A 661 -48.71 33.01 -11.27
CA PHE A 661 -48.37 34.43 -11.25
C PHE A 661 -48.13 34.92 -12.68
N LEU A 662 -48.77 36.03 -13.08
CA LEU A 662 -48.65 36.59 -14.42
C LEU A 662 -47.30 37.30 -14.56
N ILE A 663 -46.48 36.88 -15.52
CA ILE A 663 -45.21 37.54 -15.87
C ILE A 663 -45.49 38.68 -16.85
N ALA A 664 -46.13 38.36 -17.98
CA ALA A 664 -46.36 39.27 -19.08
C ALA A 664 -47.58 38.88 -19.91
N ARG A 665 -48.11 39.82 -20.69
CA ARG A 665 -49.11 39.58 -21.74
C ARG A 665 -48.54 40.11 -23.06
N HIS A 666 -48.59 39.31 -24.11
CA HIS A 666 -48.05 39.67 -25.43
C HIS A 666 -46.58 40.16 -25.40
N PRO A 667 -45.66 39.50 -24.67
CA PRO A 667 -44.28 39.97 -24.54
C PRO A 667 -43.55 39.95 -25.88
N SER A 668 -42.82 41.03 -26.17
CA SER A 668 -41.99 41.19 -27.36
C SER A 668 -40.58 40.64 -27.14
N ARG A 669 -39.85 40.41 -28.25
CA ARG A 669 -38.44 40.02 -28.21
C ARG A 669 -37.59 41.03 -27.43
N ARG A 670 -36.53 40.56 -26.76
CA ARG A 670 -35.64 41.34 -25.87
C ARG A 670 -36.27 41.93 -24.61
N GLU A 671 -37.58 41.76 -24.37
CA GLU A 671 -38.19 42.30 -23.15
C GLU A 671 -37.79 41.49 -21.90
N VAL A 672 -37.76 42.20 -20.77
CA VAL A 672 -37.35 41.69 -19.46
C VAL A 672 -38.47 41.96 -18.47
N PHE A 673 -38.90 40.91 -17.78
CA PHE A 673 -40.00 40.97 -16.82
C PHE A 673 -39.55 40.42 -15.48
N THR A 674 -40.03 41.03 -14.39
CA THR A 674 -39.88 40.49 -13.03
C THR A 674 -41.25 40.39 -12.38
N VAL A 675 -41.58 39.23 -11.83
CA VAL A 675 -42.81 39.00 -11.07
C VAL A 675 -42.47 38.59 -9.64
N ASP A 676 -43.10 39.26 -8.67
CA ASP A 676 -42.99 38.88 -7.26
C ASP A 676 -43.91 37.70 -6.94
N ILE A 677 -43.37 36.72 -6.22
CA ILE A 677 -44.07 35.50 -5.85
C ILE A 677 -44.65 35.66 -4.43
N ASN A 678 -45.98 35.72 -4.35
CA ASN A 678 -46.67 35.70 -3.05
C ASN A 678 -46.57 34.29 -2.44
N LEU A 679 -45.70 34.14 -1.43
CA LEU A 679 -45.45 32.86 -0.74
C LEU A 679 -46.70 32.29 -0.05
N GLU A 680 -47.60 33.15 0.45
CA GLU A 680 -48.84 32.71 1.10
C GLU A 680 -49.82 32.09 0.08
N LYS A 681 -49.82 32.59 -1.16
CA LYS A 681 -50.54 31.98 -2.29
C LYS A 681 -49.84 30.72 -2.83
N ALA A 682 -48.51 30.69 -2.88
CA ALA A 682 -47.74 29.59 -3.44
C ALA A 682 -47.61 28.36 -2.52
N TYR A 683 -47.41 28.62 -1.22
CA TYR A 683 -47.01 27.61 -0.22
C TYR A 683 -47.85 27.63 1.06
N LYS A 684 -48.87 28.51 1.17
CA LYS A 684 -49.72 28.68 2.36
C LYS A 684 -48.95 29.14 3.61
N THR A 685 -47.79 29.74 3.43
CA THR A 685 -46.91 30.24 4.50
C THR A 685 -46.32 31.62 4.16
N LYS A 686 -45.88 32.36 5.18
CA LYS A 686 -45.17 33.65 4.98
C LYS A 686 -43.66 33.47 4.70
N THR A 687 -43.14 32.29 4.96
CA THR A 687 -41.76 31.87 4.67
C THR A 687 -41.78 30.44 4.18
N VAL A 688 -40.99 30.12 3.16
CA VAL A 688 -40.90 28.78 2.58
C VAL A 688 -39.51 28.18 2.83
N PRO A 689 -39.38 26.89 3.25
CA PRO A 689 -38.08 26.22 3.30
C PRO A 689 -37.47 26.18 1.89
N VAL A 690 -36.16 26.44 1.75
CA VAL A 690 -35.51 26.41 0.42
C VAL A 690 -35.61 25.03 -0.23
N THR A 691 -35.63 23.95 0.57
CA THR A 691 -35.88 22.58 0.11
C THR A 691 -37.26 22.33 -0.49
N ASN A 692 -38.23 23.23 -0.27
CA ASN A 692 -39.57 23.16 -0.84
C ASN A 692 -39.71 24.07 -2.08
N VAL A 693 -38.61 24.68 -2.51
CA VAL A 693 -38.50 25.49 -3.72
C VAL A 693 -37.60 24.74 -4.70
N ASP A 694 -38.05 23.55 -5.09
CA ASP A 694 -37.38 22.60 -5.97
C ASP A 694 -37.73 22.78 -7.45
N LEU A 695 -38.88 23.40 -7.75
CA LEU A 695 -39.37 23.60 -9.11
C LEU A 695 -39.98 24.99 -9.33
N VAL A 696 -39.60 25.65 -10.42
CA VAL A 696 -40.33 26.81 -10.98
C VAL A 696 -40.67 26.53 -12.45
N GLY A 697 -41.93 26.66 -12.80
CA GLY A 697 -42.42 26.52 -14.17
C GLY A 697 -42.63 27.86 -14.86
N ILE A 698 -42.24 27.97 -16.13
CA ILE A 698 -42.64 29.06 -17.04
C ILE A 698 -43.62 28.49 -18.05
N ALA A 699 -44.88 28.92 -17.99
CA ALA A 699 -45.95 28.44 -18.87
C ALA A 699 -46.42 29.52 -19.85
N SER A 700 -46.72 29.08 -21.07
CA SER A 700 -47.29 29.91 -22.14
C SER A 700 -48.77 29.54 -22.32
N GLU A 701 -49.67 30.51 -22.12
CA GLU A 701 -51.12 30.25 -22.14
C GLU A 701 -51.85 31.37 -22.90
N GLY A 702 -52.37 31.06 -24.08
CA GLY A 702 -53.16 32.00 -24.91
C GLY A 702 -53.85 31.41 -26.14
N GLY A 703 -53.37 30.30 -26.69
CA GLY A 703 -53.93 29.67 -27.90
C GLY A 703 -53.36 30.15 -29.23
N HIS A 704 -52.24 30.89 -29.23
CA HIS A 704 -51.74 31.58 -30.42
C HIS A 704 -50.42 31.00 -30.96
N ASP A 705 -49.32 31.16 -30.23
CA ASP A 705 -47.96 30.85 -30.71
C ASP A 705 -47.04 30.33 -29.57
N ALA A 706 -45.73 30.51 -29.69
CA ALA A 706 -44.73 30.05 -28.73
C ALA A 706 -43.79 31.20 -28.33
N ALA A 707 -43.27 31.18 -27.11
CA ALA A 707 -42.25 32.12 -26.66
C ALA A 707 -40.87 31.45 -26.68
N LEU A 708 -39.81 32.23 -26.91
CA LEU A 708 -38.43 31.81 -26.67
C LEU A 708 -37.82 32.62 -25.51
N PRO A 709 -37.85 32.09 -24.27
CA PRO A 709 -36.97 32.58 -23.21
C PRO A 709 -35.51 32.45 -23.64
N LYS A 710 -34.69 33.44 -23.31
CA LYS A 710 -33.22 33.32 -23.33
C LYS A 710 -32.69 32.88 -21.97
N GLU A 711 -33.29 33.40 -20.91
CA GLU A 711 -32.78 33.26 -19.56
C GLU A 711 -33.94 33.41 -18.56
N VAL A 712 -33.92 32.59 -17.53
CA VAL A 712 -34.77 32.75 -16.35
C VAL A 712 -33.89 32.78 -15.12
N THR A 713 -34.09 33.81 -14.28
CA THR A 713 -33.44 33.90 -12.97
C THR A 713 -34.50 33.93 -11.89
N VAL A 714 -34.46 32.94 -10.99
CA VAL A 714 -35.31 32.88 -9.79
C VAL A 714 -34.52 33.47 -8.63
N TYR A 715 -35.09 34.43 -7.91
CA TYR A 715 -34.51 35.04 -6.73
C TYR A 715 -35.26 34.63 -5.47
N GLY A 716 -34.53 34.48 -4.36
CA GLY A 716 -35.07 34.22 -3.03
C GLY A 716 -34.32 35.05 -1.98
N ILE A 717 -35.05 35.76 -1.12
CA ILE A 717 -34.46 36.56 -0.03
C ILE A 717 -34.57 35.77 1.27
N CYS A 718 -33.41 35.50 1.90
CA CYS A 718 -33.32 34.69 3.11
C CYS A 718 -34.15 35.25 4.27
N SER A 719 -34.82 34.37 5.02
CA SER A 719 -35.48 34.75 6.27
C SER A 719 -34.44 35.17 7.32
N GLY A 720 -34.58 36.36 7.89
CA GLY A 720 -33.72 36.88 8.97
C GLY A 720 -32.62 37.86 8.53
N THR A 721 -32.15 37.82 7.28
CA THR A 721 -31.34 38.91 6.69
C THR A 721 -31.68 39.09 5.22
N HIS A 722 -31.55 40.32 4.71
CA HIS A 722 -31.83 40.66 3.31
C HIS A 722 -30.77 40.13 2.32
N THR A 723 -30.20 38.95 2.58
CA THR A 723 -29.32 38.24 1.66
C THR A 723 -30.17 37.67 0.52
N ALA A 724 -29.93 38.14 -0.71
CA ALA A 724 -30.54 37.58 -1.90
C ALA A 724 -29.71 36.40 -2.41
N LEU A 725 -30.40 35.29 -2.70
CA LEU A 725 -29.87 34.17 -3.46
C LEU A 725 -30.56 34.13 -4.83
N SER A 726 -29.92 33.54 -5.82
CA SER A 726 -30.55 33.23 -7.10
C SER A 726 -30.15 31.88 -7.67
N VAL A 727 -30.98 31.40 -8.59
CA VAL A 727 -30.67 30.36 -9.56
C VAL A 727 -30.94 30.95 -10.94
N LYS A 728 -29.95 30.88 -11.83
CA LYS A 728 -30.05 31.34 -13.22
C LYS A 728 -29.93 30.14 -14.15
N GLN A 729 -30.83 30.06 -15.13
CA GLN A 729 -30.80 29.04 -16.18
C GLN A 729 -30.95 29.71 -17.56
N GLU A 730 -30.03 29.41 -18.46
CA GLU A 730 -30.12 29.79 -19.87
C GLU A 730 -30.99 28.79 -20.62
N ILE A 731 -31.82 29.29 -21.53
CA ILE A 731 -32.87 28.53 -22.22
C ILE A 731 -32.66 28.64 -23.73
N THR A 732 -32.73 27.49 -24.40
CA THR A 732 -32.64 27.37 -25.86
C THR A 732 -33.95 26.92 -26.50
N ASP A 733 -34.90 26.43 -25.69
CA ASP A 733 -36.09 25.75 -26.17
C ASP A 733 -37.33 26.65 -26.14
N TRP A 734 -38.19 26.46 -27.14
CA TRP A 734 -39.45 27.19 -27.28
C TRP A 734 -40.50 26.68 -26.29
N VAL A 735 -41.16 27.62 -25.60
CA VAL A 735 -42.32 27.37 -24.74
C VAL A 735 -43.59 27.61 -25.56
N TYR A 736 -44.06 26.54 -26.19
CA TYR A 736 -45.30 26.50 -26.97
C TYR A 736 -46.54 26.73 -26.10
N ASP A 737 -47.63 27.21 -26.70
CA ASP A 737 -48.94 27.32 -26.03
C ASP A 737 -49.35 26.02 -25.31
N ALA A 738 -49.98 26.18 -24.14
CA ALA A 738 -50.36 25.14 -23.20
C ALA A 738 -49.21 24.25 -22.68
N THR A 739 -47.95 24.55 -23.02
CA THR A 739 -46.77 23.87 -22.47
C THR A 739 -46.13 24.67 -21.34
N GLN A 740 -45.16 24.04 -20.67
CA GLN A 740 -44.43 24.61 -19.55
C GLN A 740 -42.98 24.15 -19.58
N LEU A 741 -42.07 25.13 -19.57
CA LEU A 741 -40.66 24.92 -19.25
C LEU A 741 -40.52 24.74 -17.74
N ASN A 742 -39.73 23.76 -17.31
CA ASN A 742 -39.50 23.44 -15.91
C ASN A 742 -38.04 23.71 -15.53
N LEU A 743 -37.84 24.56 -14.52
CA LEU A 743 -36.54 24.89 -13.92
C LEU A 743 -36.41 24.08 -12.64
N ASN A 744 -35.42 23.17 -12.59
CA ASN A 744 -35.06 22.45 -11.38
C ASN A 744 -34.19 23.37 -10.50
N LEU A 745 -34.53 23.51 -9.22
CA LEU A 745 -33.94 24.47 -8.29
C LEU A 745 -33.36 23.74 -7.08
N ALA A 746 -32.47 22.76 -7.33
CA ALA A 746 -31.84 21.99 -6.26
C ALA A 746 -31.19 22.91 -5.20
N PRO A 747 -31.24 22.57 -3.90
CA PRO A 747 -30.80 23.50 -2.84
C PRO A 747 -29.35 23.98 -2.96
N ASP A 748 -28.48 23.20 -3.60
CA ASP A 748 -27.08 23.53 -3.87
C ASP A 748 -26.84 24.41 -5.11
N MET A 749 -27.85 24.63 -5.95
CA MET A 749 -27.79 25.57 -7.09
C MET A 749 -27.94 27.04 -6.69
N TRP A 750 -28.45 27.32 -5.48
CA TRP A 750 -28.70 28.68 -4.99
C TRP A 750 -27.40 29.40 -4.63
N VAL A 751 -27.00 30.35 -5.46
CA VAL A 751 -25.81 31.19 -5.26
C VAL A 751 -26.18 32.57 -4.71
N LYS A 752 -25.25 33.23 -4.03
CA LYS A 752 -25.44 34.59 -3.53
C LYS A 752 -25.33 35.62 -4.66
N VAL A 753 -26.20 36.63 -4.63
CA VAL A 753 -26.18 37.80 -5.53
C VAL A 753 -25.50 38.99 -4.87
#